data_AF-A0A378QKP3-F1
#
_entry.id   AF-A0A378QKP3-F1
#
_cell.length_a   1.000
_cell.length_b   1.000
_cell.length_c   1.000
_cell.angle_alpha   90.00
_cell.angle_beta   90.00
_cell.angle_gamma   90.00
#
_symmetry.space_group_name_H-M   'P 1'
#
loop_
_entity.id
_entity.type
_entity.pdbx_description
1 polymer ?
#
loop_
_entity_poly.entity_id
_entity_poly.type
_entity_poly.pdbx_seq_one_letter_code
_entity_poly.pdbx_strand_id
1 'polypeptide(L)'
;MSTVKAPHIFYQKHTLSLAIASIFAAALMTGCHSDDISANAPNVTQLPQGTVLPTPNTGHDNTNNANNANNQGNNTDNNTSTTDPNGDNNQLTQSQKTAAAAGFFVMGKIRDTSPKNDPDYSDDLKQQWLGKLYVGIDAHRPDGIGAGKNLRQPITANDIKPLYFNKFPALSDLHLDSERHRFDPQKINTIKVYGYGNLTTPSNNNTHINHQQADNAKAKKPADAYENIRFGYLELQGSSLTQKNADTQNDQDRIPKPMPILFYHGENASSQLPSAGKFNYTGNWLYLSDVKKRPALSAADDRVGVYLNASGKANEGDVVSAAHIYLNGFQYKHTPATYQVDFDTNSLTGKLSYYDNPNQQNNKGDYIKSQFDTSKKVNETDVYQIDAKIKGNRFVGTAKSLINENTQTAPFIKELFSDAANPNNPNPNSDTLEGGFYGKSGDELAGKFLSNDNASYVVFGGKRDKTAKPVATKTVYFSAGFEKPNTSFVDNETIGKIIDKAKLNDAVNEKIYDGDIPISDERYDEYPWGQPKAEFTKKVSSSTQAVPAYFGQHDKFYFNGNYYDLSASHVDKLAPADAVKANQSIKEKYPDAKLNKDNQVTTIVLQEAKGGKPYTAIRAKSYQHISFGETLYNDANQTPTRSYFVQGGRADTSTTLPTAGQFTYNGLWAGYLTQKKDKGYSDKEEIIKAKGHQGYLLTEDFTPEEDDDDLVASAGLQDDDADADDDGADNVYQKGDIRPEFANKHLPINEPTYEKTFSLDGKNKAKFDVDFDTNSLTGNLNDNNGDIVFNIKDGKIDGTAFTAKADVSDYRHEIGNNSSGGFLYNIQDIDVKGQFFGTNGEELAGQLQYDKGDGINDTAEKAGAVFGAVKETK
;
A
#
# COMPACT_ATOMS: atom_id res chain seq x y z
N MET A 1 -27.54 2.52 38.44
CA MET A 1 -27.86 1.68 37.27
C MET A 1 -27.76 2.52 36.02
N SER A 2 -26.65 2.42 35.28
CA SER A 2 -26.55 2.91 33.92
C SER A 2 -25.59 1.99 33.19
N THR A 3 -26.09 1.37 32.12
CA THR A 3 -25.45 0.28 31.40
C THR A 3 -24.44 0.80 30.38
N VAL A 4 -23.29 0.15 30.41
CA VAL A 4 -22.05 0.43 29.69
C VAL A 4 -22.22 0.29 28.16
N LYS A 5 -21.79 1.30 27.40
CA LYS A 5 -21.50 1.19 25.97
C LYS A 5 -20.03 0.87 25.78
N ALA A 6 -19.73 -0.30 25.23
CA ALA A 6 -18.41 -0.66 24.73
C ALA A 6 -18.19 -0.08 23.31
N PRO A 7 -17.02 0.49 22.98
CA PRO A 7 -16.63 0.76 21.60
C PRO A 7 -15.89 -0.43 20.98
N HIS A 8 -16.27 -0.77 19.74
CA HIS A 8 -15.65 -1.82 18.92
C HIS A 8 -14.29 -1.34 18.37
N ILE A 9 -13.22 -2.03 18.78
CA ILE A 9 -11.87 -1.92 18.20
C ILE A 9 -11.75 -2.97 17.08
N PHE A 10 -11.32 -2.52 15.90
CA PHE A 10 -10.96 -3.37 14.77
C PHE A 10 -9.75 -4.24 15.15
N TYR A 11 -9.99 -5.54 15.38
CA TYR A 11 -8.94 -6.54 15.53
C TYR A 11 -8.70 -7.25 14.19
N GLN A 12 -7.49 -7.11 13.66
CA GLN A 12 -6.95 -7.98 12.62
C GLN A 12 -6.51 -9.28 13.31
N LYS A 13 -7.28 -10.36 13.15
CA LYS A 13 -6.95 -11.68 13.72
C LYS A 13 -5.77 -12.29 12.97
N HIS A 14 -4.59 -12.27 13.56
CA HIS A 14 -3.53 -13.23 13.23
C HIS A 14 -3.82 -14.55 13.96
N THR A 15 -4.15 -15.59 13.20
CA THR A 15 -4.18 -16.96 13.71
C THR A 15 -2.74 -17.46 13.80
N LEU A 16 -2.31 -17.67 15.03
CA LEU A 16 -1.09 -18.36 15.42
C LEU A 16 -1.18 -19.81 14.89
N SER A 17 -0.42 -20.19 13.87
CA SER A 17 -0.23 -21.60 13.52
C SER A 17 1.09 -22.08 14.11
N LEU A 18 0.97 -22.84 15.19
CA LEU A 18 2.02 -23.62 15.83
C LEU A 18 2.71 -24.52 14.78
N ALA A 19 4.03 -24.42 14.68
CA ALA A 19 4.85 -25.40 14.00
C ALA A 19 4.84 -26.70 14.80
N ILE A 20 4.37 -27.80 14.19
CA ILE A 20 4.60 -29.16 14.69
C ILE A 20 5.51 -29.87 13.69
N ALA A 21 6.69 -30.22 14.18
CA ALA A 21 7.71 -31.00 13.49
C ALA A 21 7.23 -32.41 13.17
N SER A 22 7.64 -32.95 12.01
CA SER A 22 7.74 -34.40 11.79
C SER A 22 8.78 -34.68 10.71
N ILE A 23 9.78 -35.48 11.08
CA ILE A 23 10.93 -35.93 10.29
C ILE A 23 10.71 -37.41 9.89
N PHE A 24 11.34 -37.83 8.79
CA PHE A 24 11.57 -39.19 8.26
C PHE A 24 10.38 -39.83 7.48
N ALA A 25 10.57 -40.56 6.39
CA ALA A 25 11.73 -41.32 5.91
C ALA A 25 11.81 -41.38 4.37
N ALA A 26 13.04 -41.39 3.86
CA ALA A 26 13.37 -41.87 2.53
C ALA A 26 13.28 -43.41 2.47
N ALA A 27 12.69 -43.94 1.40
CA ALA A 27 12.81 -45.35 1.04
C ALA A 27 12.96 -45.47 -0.49
N LEU A 28 14.05 -46.15 -0.85
CA LEU A 28 14.54 -46.48 -2.18
C LEU A 28 13.52 -47.29 -3.00
N MET A 29 13.44 -47.03 -4.30
CA MET A 29 13.22 -48.07 -5.32
C MET A 29 13.99 -47.70 -6.59
N THR A 30 15.01 -48.51 -6.86
CA THR A 30 15.86 -48.60 -8.05
C THR A 30 15.21 -49.43 -9.17
N GLY A 31 15.61 -49.14 -10.41
CA GLY A 31 15.60 -50.06 -11.57
C GLY A 31 14.51 -49.75 -12.60
N CYS A 32 14.69 -49.79 -13.93
CA CYS A 32 15.78 -50.20 -14.83
C CYS A 32 15.53 -49.45 -16.17
N HIS A 33 16.52 -48.82 -16.81
CA HIS A 33 17.34 -49.31 -17.95
C HIS A 33 16.61 -49.72 -19.26
N SER A 34 16.86 -48.95 -20.32
CA SER A 34 17.18 -49.35 -21.72
C SER A 34 17.23 -48.04 -22.55
N ASP A 35 18.41 -47.51 -22.87
CA ASP A 35 19.35 -47.86 -23.96
C ASP A 35 18.98 -47.23 -25.32
N ASP A 36 19.80 -46.22 -25.67
CA ASP A 36 20.52 -46.04 -26.94
C ASP A 36 19.91 -45.45 -28.24
N ILE A 37 20.66 -44.45 -28.74
CA ILE A 37 20.97 -44.09 -30.13
C ILE A 37 19.92 -43.28 -30.95
N SER A 38 20.17 -41.98 -31.15
CA SER A 38 20.93 -41.48 -32.31
C SER A 38 20.91 -39.95 -32.41
N ALA A 39 22.08 -39.41 -32.76
CA ALA A 39 22.24 -38.05 -33.21
C ALA A 39 21.46 -37.80 -34.49
N ASN A 40 20.71 -36.69 -34.54
CA ASN A 40 20.65 -35.82 -35.70
C ASN A 40 20.09 -34.46 -35.27
N ALA A 41 20.98 -33.48 -35.20
CA ALA A 41 20.62 -32.08 -35.19
C ALA A 41 20.04 -31.68 -36.56
N PRO A 42 18.90 -31.00 -36.62
CA PRO A 42 18.59 -30.07 -37.69
C PRO A 42 18.97 -28.66 -37.23
N ASN A 43 19.77 -27.99 -38.07
CA ASN A 43 20.14 -26.59 -37.97
C ASN A 43 18.99 -25.70 -37.46
N VAL A 44 19.19 -25.06 -36.31
CA VAL A 44 18.39 -23.90 -35.89
C VAL A 44 18.82 -22.73 -36.77
N THR A 45 18.09 -22.53 -37.86
CA THR A 45 18.11 -21.30 -38.65
C THR A 45 17.85 -20.12 -37.73
N GLN A 46 18.79 -19.17 -37.73
CA GLN A 46 18.66 -17.86 -37.12
C GLN A 46 17.31 -17.23 -37.45
N LEU A 47 16.55 -16.84 -36.42
CA LEU A 47 15.38 -15.99 -36.57
C LEU A 47 15.83 -14.58 -36.99
N PRO A 48 15.25 -13.95 -38.03
CA PRO A 48 15.73 -12.68 -38.55
C PRO A 48 15.48 -11.52 -37.59
N GLN A 49 16.50 -10.69 -37.39
CA GLN A 49 16.33 -9.33 -36.90
C GLN A 49 15.46 -8.55 -37.88
N GLY A 50 14.22 -8.24 -37.49
CA GLY A 50 13.34 -7.35 -38.23
C GLY A 50 13.88 -5.92 -38.23
N THR A 51 14.69 -5.59 -39.23
CA THR A 51 15.00 -4.22 -39.63
C THR A 51 13.93 -3.79 -40.64
N VAL A 52 13.03 -2.89 -40.23
CA VAL A 52 12.14 -2.20 -41.18
C VAL A 52 12.77 -0.84 -41.49
N LEU A 53 13.47 -0.77 -42.61
CA LEU A 53 13.82 0.48 -43.29
C LEU A 53 12.55 1.05 -43.94
N PRO A 54 12.25 2.35 -43.80
CA PRO A 54 11.11 2.97 -44.48
C PRO A 54 11.42 3.13 -45.97
N THR A 55 10.67 2.43 -46.82
CA THR A 55 10.60 2.73 -48.26
C THR A 55 9.72 3.98 -48.48
N PRO A 56 10.19 4.99 -49.23
CA PRO A 56 9.41 6.19 -49.53
C PRO A 56 8.35 5.87 -50.58
N ASN A 57 7.09 6.19 -50.29
CA ASN A 57 6.03 6.13 -51.28
C ASN A 57 6.10 7.37 -52.18
N THR A 58 6.32 7.15 -53.47
CA THR A 58 6.35 8.14 -54.54
C THR A 58 4.95 8.73 -54.75
N GLY A 59 4.77 10.00 -54.40
CA GLY A 59 3.62 10.81 -54.82
C GLY A 59 3.91 11.55 -56.12
N HIS A 60 3.03 11.41 -57.10
CA HIS A 60 3.05 12.13 -58.38
C HIS A 60 2.83 13.65 -58.23
N ASP A 61 3.42 14.37 -59.18
CA ASP A 61 3.55 15.82 -59.33
C ASP A 61 2.26 16.63 -59.51
N ASN A 62 2.39 17.90 -59.09
CA ASN A 62 1.95 19.19 -59.68
C ASN A 62 1.32 20.10 -58.58
N THR A 63 1.68 21.38 -58.39
CA THR A 63 2.49 22.35 -59.13
C THR A 63 2.74 23.58 -58.23
N ASN A 64 3.90 24.22 -58.41
CA ASN A 64 4.20 25.67 -58.30
C ASN A 64 3.81 26.43 -57.01
N ASN A 65 4.81 26.94 -56.26
CA ASN A 65 5.43 28.25 -56.52
C ASN A 65 6.58 28.52 -55.53
N ALA A 66 7.59 29.24 -56.01
CA ALA A 66 8.88 29.48 -55.38
C ALA A 66 8.91 30.70 -54.44
N ASN A 67 9.82 30.67 -53.46
CA ASN A 67 10.85 31.68 -53.15
C ASN A 67 11.09 31.95 -51.63
N ASN A 68 12.28 31.49 -51.20
CA ASN A 68 13.42 32.29 -50.71
C ASN A 68 13.55 32.73 -49.23
N ALA A 69 14.76 32.41 -48.73
CA ALA A 69 15.66 33.16 -47.81
C ALA A 69 15.48 33.14 -46.27
N ASN A 70 16.47 32.47 -45.63
CA ASN A 70 17.32 32.90 -44.48
C ASN A 70 16.78 33.89 -43.42
N ASN A 71 16.81 33.51 -42.13
CA ASN A 71 17.81 34.03 -41.16
C ASN A 71 17.77 33.38 -39.77
N GLN A 72 18.92 33.43 -39.10
CA GLN A 72 19.18 33.07 -37.69
C GLN A 72 18.45 33.99 -36.68
N GLY A 73 18.19 33.47 -35.47
CA GLY A 73 18.30 34.29 -34.24
C GLY A 73 17.18 34.14 -33.19
N ASN A 74 17.55 33.52 -32.05
CA ASN A 74 17.14 33.77 -30.66
C ASN A 74 15.69 34.13 -30.25
N ASN A 75 15.18 33.25 -29.39
CA ASN A 75 14.57 33.49 -28.07
C ASN A 75 13.21 34.21 -27.93
N THR A 76 12.42 33.63 -27.02
CA THR A 76 11.15 34.09 -26.41
C THR A 76 9.98 34.34 -27.36
N ASP A 77 8.99 33.43 -27.34
CA ASP A 77 7.66 33.82 -26.89
C ASP A 77 6.75 32.63 -26.55
N ASN A 78 6.05 32.83 -25.45
CA ASN A 78 5.05 31.99 -24.84
C ASN A 78 3.73 32.21 -25.59
N ASN A 79 3.24 31.22 -26.35
CA ASN A 79 1.85 31.26 -26.80
C ASN A 79 1.22 29.87 -26.97
N THR A 80 0.21 29.64 -26.16
CA THR A 80 -0.85 28.65 -26.28
C THR A 80 -1.61 28.82 -27.60
N SER A 81 -1.65 27.82 -28.47
CA SER A 81 -2.84 27.52 -29.28
C SER A 81 -2.72 26.18 -29.99
N THR A 82 -3.81 25.44 -29.87
CA THR A 82 -4.28 24.27 -30.59
C THR A 82 -3.97 24.24 -32.09
N THR A 83 -3.47 23.12 -32.59
CA THR A 83 -4.06 22.30 -33.67
C THR A 83 -3.12 21.13 -33.96
N ASP A 84 -3.64 19.90 -33.92
CA ASP A 84 -3.08 18.82 -34.72
C ASP A 84 -4.23 18.17 -35.50
N PRO A 85 -4.30 18.37 -36.83
CA PRO A 85 -5.29 17.75 -37.70
C PRO A 85 -4.82 16.42 -38.31
N ASN A 86 -3.70 15.84 -37.91
CA ASN A 86 -3.25 14.56 -38.44
C ASN A 86 -3.31 13.46 -37.38
N GLY A 87 -3.99 12.37 -37.73
CA GLY A 87 -4.06 11.15 -36.94
C GLY A 87 -2.71 10.44 -36.85
N ASP A 88 -1.76 11.04 -36.12
CA ASP A 88 -0.54 10.36 -35.72
C ASP A 88 -0.83 9.44 -34.54
N ASN A 89 -0.41 8.19 -34.73
CA ASN A 89 -0.52 7.09 -33.80
C ASN A 89 -0.03 7.49 -32.41
N ASN A 90 -0.98 7.84 -31.54
CA ASN A 90 -0.77 8.13 -30.13
C ASN A 90 -0.52 6.81 -29.35
N GLN A 91 0.45 6.03 -29.81
CA GLN A 91 0.97 4.92 -29.04
C GLN A 91 1.66 5.51 -27.80
N LEU A 92 1.17 5.16 -26.62
CA LEU A 92 1.91 5.37 -25.38
C LEU A 92 3.36 4.92 -25.61
N THR A 93 4.30 5.83 -25.38
CA THR A 93 5.72 5.46 -25.35
C THR A 93 5.91 4.32 -24.35
N GLN A 94 6.84 3.40 -24.62
CA GLN A 94 7.12 2.27 -23.72
C GLN A 94 7.37 2.74 -22.27
N SER A 95 7.89 3.96 -22.06
CA SER A 95 8.04 4.61 -20.75
C SER A 95 6.73 4.94 -20.04
N GLN A 96 5.68 5.35 -20.76
CA GLN A 96 4.35 5.63 -20.19
C GLN A 96 3.55 4.36 -19.88
N LYS A 97 3.91 3.22 -20.49
CA LYS A 97 3.32 1.89 -20.19
C LYS A 97 3.86 1.25 -18.89
N THR A 98 4.72 1.95 -18.15
CA THR A 98 5.47 1.38 -17.01
C THR A 98 5.61 2.31 -15.81
N ALA A 99 4.83 3.40 -15.71
CA ALA A 99 4.89 4.25 -14.53
C ALA A 99 4.54 3.42 -13.28
N ALA A 100 5.47 3.29 -12.34
CA ALA A 100 5.28 2.57 -11.09
C ALA A 100 4.21 3.29 -10.26
N ALA A 101 2.95 2.86 -10.37
CA ALA A 101 1.83 3.45 -9.64
C ALA A 101 0.97 2.35 -9.02
N ALA A 102 0.39 2.67 -7.86
CA ALA A 102 -0.53 1.81 -7.13
C ALA A 102 -1.82 1.58 -7.93
N GLY A 103 -2.20 2.58 -8.72
CA GLY A 103 -3.26 2.51 -9.72
C GLY A 103 -3.33 3.79 -10.53
N PHE A 104 -4.47 4.03 -11.18
CA PHE A 104 -4.67 5.20 -12.03
C PHE A 104 -6.13 5.64 -12.02
N PHE A 105 -6.35 6.90 -12.37
CA PHE A 105 -7.68 7.44 -12.58
C PHE A 105 -7.75 8.31 -13.84
N VAL A 106 -8.97 8.45 -14.36
CA VAL A 106 -9.33 9.36 -15.45
C VAL A 106 -10.59 10.11 -15.06
N MET A 107 -10.56 11.43 -15.20
CA MET A 107 -11.75 12.27 -15.08
C MET A 107 -12.50 12.29 -16.42
N GLY A 108 -13.84 12.24 -16.36
CA GLY A 108 -14.70 12.37 -17.53
C GLY A 108 -14.51 13.70 -18.28
N LYS A 109 -14.84 13.70 -19.56
CA LYS A 109 -14.78 14.86 -20.46
C LYS A 109 -16.11 15.61 -20.50
N ILE A 110 -16.08 16.82 -21.03
CA ILE A 110 -17.25 17.64 -21.34
C ILE A 110 -17.18 18.00 -22.83
N ARG A 111 -18.30 17.87 -23.55
CA ARG A 111 -18.38 18.30 -24.95
C ARG A 111 -18.21 19.81 -25.04
N ASP A 112 -17.46 20.28 -26.03
CA ASP A 112 -17.46 21.70 -26.33
C ASP A 112 -18.73 22.06 -27.09
N THR A 113 -19.55 22.91 -26.47
CA THR A 113 -20.84 23.37 -26.99
C THR A 113 -20.83 24.87 -27.27
N SER A 114 -19.64 25.45 -27.46
CA SER A 114 -19.51 26.84 -27.89
C SER A 114 -20.15 27.02 -29.27
N PRO A 115 -20.76 28.19 -29.56
CA PRO A 115 -21.33 28.46 -30.89
C PRO A 115 -20.32 28.30 -32.05
N LYS A 116 -19.01 28.40 -31.75
CA LYS A 116 -17.91 28.16 -32.68
C LYS A 116 -17.79 26.68 -33.08
N ASN A 117 -18.03 25.78 -32.13
CA ASN A 117 -17.79 24.34 -32.28
C ASN A 117 -19.09 23.53 -32.47
N ASP A 118 -20.22 24.02 -31.97
CA ASP A 118 -21.58 23.46 -32.13
C ASP A 118 -22.60 24.59 -32.38
N PRO A 119 -22.69 25.13 -33.62
CA PRO A 119 -23.57 26.28 -33.92
C PRO A 119 -25.07 25.94 -33.83
N ASP A 120 -25.44 24.67 -34.02
CA ASP A 120 -26.83 24.20 -33.94
C ASP A 120 -27.27 23.91 -32.49
N TYR A 121 -26.37 24.10 -31.52
CA TYR A 121 -26.58 23.76 -30.13
C TYR A 121 -27.85 24.37 -29.53
N SER A 122 -28.15 25.63 -29.86
CA SER A 122 -29.34 26.33 -29.38
C SER A 122 -30.63 25.72 -29.92
N ASP A 123 -30.57 25.21 -31.15
CA ASP A 123 -31.71 24.65 -31.88
C ASP A 123 -31.97 23.20 -31.47
N ASP A 124 -30.92 22.51 -31.01
CA ASP A 124 -30.98 21.21 -30.36
C ASP A 124 -31.58 21.25 -28.93
N LEU A 125 -31.91 22.43 -28.38
CA LEU A 125 -32.53 22.58 -27.06
C LEU A 125 -34.05 22.82 -27.17
N LYS A 126 -34.87 21.90 -26.63
CA LYS A 126 -36.32 22.13 -26.46
C LYS A 126 -36.65 22.66 -25.06
N GLN A 127 -37.55 23.64 -24.99
CA GLN A 127 -38.11 24.11 -23.71
C GLN A 127 -39.24 23.17 -23.25
N GLN A 128 -39.06 22.52 -22.10
CA GLN A 128 -40.16 21.94 -21.33
C GLN A 128 -40.15 22.51 -19.91
N TRP A 129 -40.84 23.64 -19.76
CA TRP A 129 -41.46 24.17 -18.53
C TRP A 129 -40.68 24.10 -17.19
N LEU A 130 -39.34 24.25 -17.18
CA LEU A 130 -38.46 24.75 -16.09
C LEU A 130 -36.94 24.49 -16.32
N GLY A 131 -36.53 23.96 -17.47
CA GLY A 131 -35.12 23.82 -17.86
C GLY A 131 -34.99 23.41 -19.34
N LYS A 132 -33.98 23.92 -20.05
CA LYS A 132 -33.73 23.55 -21.46
C LYS A 132 -33.24 22.10 -21.51
N LEU A 133 -33.81 21.28 -22.41
CA LEU A 133 -33.47 19.85 -22.54
C LEU A 133 -32.96 19.58 -23.96
N TYR A 134 -31.90 18.78 -24.09
CA TYR A 134 -31.35 18.43 -25.41
C TYR A 134 -32.22 17.42 -26.13
N VAL A 135 -32.34 17.57 -27.45
CA VAL A 135 -32.91 16.58 -28.34
C VAL A 135 -31.82 15.91 -29.18
N GLY A 136 -31.79 14.58 -29.13
CA GLY A 136 -30.97 13.75 -30.00
C GLY A 136 -31.42 13.88 -31.44
N ILE A 137 -30.51 13.57 -32.35
CA ILE A 137 -30.74 13.60 -33.80
C ILE A 137 -31.00 12.18 -34.32
N ASP A 138 -31.75 12.08 -35.43
CA ASP A 138 -32.16 10.80 -36.04
C ASP A 138 -31.01 10.05 -36.75
N ALA A 139 -29.88 10.70 -37.00
CA ALA A 139 -28.71 10.13 -37.68
C ALA A 139 -27.40 10.58 -37.00
N HIS A 140 -26.33 9.77 -37.08
CA HIS A 140 -24.99 10.21 -36.66
C HIS A 140 -24.60 11.50 -37.41
N ARG A 141 -24.17 12.54 -36.69
CA ARG A 141 -23.38 13.61 -37.31
C ARG A 141 -21.94 13.09 -37.44
N PRO A 142 -21.34 13.09 -38.64
CA PRO A 142 -19.93 12.75 -38.79
C PRO A 142 -19.10 13.69 -37.92
N ASP A 143 -18.03 13.21 -37.27
CA ASP A 143 -17.07 14.17 -36.72
C ASP A 143 -16.44 14.91 -37.91
N GLY A 144 -16.74 16.19 -38.01
CA GLY A 144 -16.12 17.14 -38.93
C GLY A 144 -16.23 16.85 -40.43
N ILE A 145 -17.38 17.11 -41.07
CA ILE A 145 -17.44 17.83 -42.37
C ILE A 145 -18.73 18.69 -42.40
N GLY A 146 -18.67 19.88 -41.81
CA GLY A 146 -19.74 20.89 -41.73
C GLY A 146 -19.30 22.10 -40.89
N ALA A 147 -20.11 23.16 -40.81
CA ALA A 147 -19.83 24.29 -39.91
C ALA A 147 -19.94 23.81 -38.44
N GLY A 148 -18.85 23.34 -37.87
CA GLY A 148 -18.78 22.73 -36.53
C GLY A 148 -17.65 21.70 -36.50
N LYS A 149 -16.42 22.15 -36.24
CA LYS A 149 -15.21 21.38 -36.52
C LYS A 149 -14.70 20.46 -35.40
N ASN A 150 -15.35 20.32 -34.24
CA ASN A 150 -14.86 19.42 -33.16
C ASN A 150 -15.97 19.04 -32.13
N LEU A 151 -16.93 18.20 -32.52
CA LEU A 151 -17.99 17.73 -31.60
C LEU A 151 -17.59 16.55 -30.70
N ARG A 152 -16.40 15.98 -30.90
CA ARG A 152 -15.86 14.87 -30.12
C ARG A 152 -14.72 15.32 -29.21
N GLN A 153 -14.74 14.85 -27.96
CA GLN A 153 -13.69 15.04 -26.97
C GLN A 153 -13.16 13.65 -26.54
N PRO A 154 -12.05 13.18 -27.15
CA PRO A 154 -11.48 11.87 -26.86
C PRO A 154 -10.85 11.80 -25.47
N ILE A 155 -10.75 10.58 -24.93
CA ILE A 155 -9.88 10.31 -23.79
C ILE A 155 -8.45 10.10 -24.32
N THR A 156 -7.48 10.82 -23.77
CA THR A 156 -6.09 10.74 -24.20
C THR A 156 -5.19 10.20 -23.10
N ALA A 157 -3.99 9.75 -23.46
CA ALA A 157 -2.96 9.36 -22.49
C ALA A 157 -2.69 10.43 -21.43
N ASN A 158 -2.76 11.71 -21.81
CA ASN A 158 -2.54 12.84 -20.90
C ASN A 158 -3.64 13.00 -19.83
N ASP A 159 -4.79 12.36 -20.01
CA ASP A 159 -5.90 12.38 -19.05
C ASP A 159 -5.75 11.30 -17.98
N ILE A 160 -4.94 10.28 -18.24
CA ILE A 160 -4.64 9.20 -17.31
C ILE A 160 -3.64 9.71 -16.28
N LYS A 161 -4.04 9.67 -15.02
CA LYS A 161 -3.22 10.16 -13.90
C LYS A 161 -2.91 9.02 -12.94
N PRO A 162 -1.67 8.93 -12.43
CA PRO A 162 -1.30 7.93 -11.45
C PRO A 162 -2.04 8.20 -10.13
N LEU A 163 -2.45 7.13 -9.48
CA LEU A 163 -2.98 7.11 -8.12
C LEU A 163 -1.93 6.44 -7.25
N TYR A 164 -1.40 7.20 -6.29
CA TYR A 164 -0.36 6.75 -5.37
C TYR A 164 -1.01 6.18 -4.10
N PHE A 165 -0.30 5.30 -3.36
CA PHE A 165 -0.97 4.63 -2.24
C PHE A 165 -1.48 5.64 -1.20
N ASN A 166 -2.66 5.38 -0.64
CA ASN A 166 -3.32 6.20 0.39
C ASN A 166 -3.71 7.63 -0.02
N LYS A 167 -3.62 8.02 -1.30
CA LYS A 167 -4.00 9.37 -1.74
C LYS A 167 -4.83 9.35 -3.02
N PHE A 168 -6.10 9.74 -2.89
CA PHE A 168 -6.80 10.34 -4.03
C PHE A 168 -6.30 11.77 -4.25
N PRO A 169 -6.33 12.28 -5.49
CA PRO A 169 -6.01 13.69 -5.77
C PRO A 169 -6.91 14.62 -4.98
N ALA A 170 -6.40 15.81 -4.63
CA ALA A 170 -7.27 16.84 -4.08
C ALA A 170 -8.27 17.30 -5.15
N LEU A 171 -9.50 17.64 -4.74
CA LEU A 171 -10.52 18.12 -5.68
C LEU A 171 -10.08 19.39 -6.44
N SER A 172 -9.20 20.20 -5.83
CA SER A 172 -8.57 21.36 -6.47
C SER A 172 -7.65 21.00 -7.63
N ASP A 173 -7.06 19.80 -7.62
CA ASP A 173 -6.14 19.32 -8.66
C ASP A 173 -6.91 18.82 -9.89
N LEU A 174 -8.23 18.64 -9.73
CA LEU A 174 -9.14 18.22 -10.77
C LEU A 174 -9.61 19.45 -11.56
N HIS A 175 -8.79 19.86 -12.53
CA HIS A 175 -9.15 20.93 -13.46
C HIS A 175 -10.00 20.39 -14.61
N LEU A 176 -11.21 20.93 -14.76
CA LEU A 176 -12.15 20.52 -15.80
C LEU A 176 -12.86 21.75 -16.39
N ASP A 177 -12.33 22.21 -17.53
CA ASP A 177 -12.82 23.36 -18.26
C ASP A 177 -13.02 23.01 -19.74
N SER A 178 -14.07 23.57 -20.34
CA SER A 178 -14.24 23.70 -21.79
C SER A 178 -14.22 25.19 -22.17
N GLU A 179 -14.35 25.53 -23.46
CA GLU A 179 -14.47 26.93 -23.89
C GLU A 179 -15.69 27.60 -23.22
N ARG A 180 -16.80 26.87 -23.01
CA ARG A 180 -18.07 27.43 -22.50
C ARG A 180 -18.37 27.12 -21.03
N HIS A 181 -17.88 26.00 -20.49
CA HIS A 181 -18.22 25.54 -19.14
C HIS A 181 -16.98 25.40 -18.26
N ARG A 182 -17.12 25.70 -16.96
CA ARG A 182 -16.09 25.43 -15.94
C ARG A 182 -16.64 24.58 -14.81
N PHE A 183 -15.79 23.72 -14.28
CA PHE A 183 -16.01 23.04 -13.02
C PHE A 183 -15.64 23.96 -11.85
N ASP A 184 -16.55 24.08 -10.89
CA ASP A 184 -16.34 24.88 -9.67
C ASP A 184 -16.21 23.95 -8.46
N PRO A 185 -14.98 23.64 -8.00
CA PRO A 185 -14.76 22.71 -6.90
C PRO A 185 -15.33 23.20 -5.56
N GLN A 186 -15.58 24.51 -5.41
CA GLN A 186 -16.14 25.07 -4.16
C GLN A 186 -17.64 24.77 -3.99
N LYS A 187 -18.33 24.33 -5.07
CA LYS A 187 -19.76 24.00 -5.07
C LYS A 187 -20.05 22.50 -4.91
N ILE A 188 -19.03 21.70 -4.60
CA ILE A 188 -19.20 20.25 -4.36
C ILE A 188 -19.78 20.06 -2.96
N ASN A 189 -20.97 19.48 -2.90
CA ASN A 189 -21.66 19.22 -1.63
C ASN A 189 -21.53 17.76 -1.19
N THR A 190 -21.30 16.82 -2.12
CA THR A 190 -21.18 15.39 -1.80
C THR A 190 -20.35 14.65 -2.86
N ILE A 191 -19.52 13.69 -2.46
CA ILE A 191 -18.84 12.74 -3.36
C ILE A 191 -19.43 11.37 -3.10
N LYS A 192 -19.99 10.75 -4.15
CA LYS A 192 -20.48 9.38 -4.08
C LYS A 192 -19.47 8.45 -4.72
N VAL A 193 -19.22 7.30 -4.09
CA VAL A 193 -18.28 6.31 -4.60
C VAL A 193 -19.04 5.01 -4.91
N TYR A 194 -18.83 4.50 -6.12
CA TYR A 194 -19.44 3.27 -6.62
C TYR A 194 -18.35 2.33 -7.13
N GLY A 195 -18.34 1.10 -6.66
CA GLY A 195 -17.34 0.12 -7.11
C GLY A 195 -17.10 -1.00 -6.12
N TYR A 196 -15.98 -1.69 -6.35
CA TYR A 196 -15.60 -2.91 -5.67
C TYR A 196 -14.45 -2.66 -4.69
N GLY A 197 -14.47 -3.40 -3.58
CA GLY A 197 -13.49 -3.29 -2.48
C GLY A 197 -13.83 -2.24 -1.43
N ASN A 198 -13.08 -2.26 -0.32
CA ASN A 198 -13.29 -1.33 0.79
C ASN A 198 -12.80 0.08 0.43
N LEU A 199 -13.69 0.90 -0.11
CA LEU A 199 -13.41 2.27 -0.54
C LEU A 199 -13.59 3.25 0.62
N THR A 200 -12.48 3.81 1.12
CA THR A 200 -12.47 4.96 2.03
C THR A 200 -12.52 6.27 1.22
N THR A 201 -13.30 7.26 1.67
CA THR A 201 -13.53 8.50 0.91
C THR A 201 -12.31 9.43 0.89
N PRO A 202 -12.11 10.23 -0.18
CA PRO A 202 -10.97 11.17 -0.30
C PRO A 202 -10.93 12.34 0.70
N SER A 203 -12.00 12.62 1.46
CA SER A 203 -12.02 13.72 2.44
C SER A 203 -12.84 13.40 3.69
N ASN A 204 -12.44 14.03 4.81
CA ASN A 204 -13.07 13.86 6.13
C ASN A 204 -14.35 14.69 6.30
N ASN A 205 -14.73 15.53 5.33
CA ASN A 205 -15.75 16.57 5.50
C ASN A 205 -17.01 16.43 4.63
N ASN A 206 -17.13 15.40 3.78
CA ASN A 206 -18.36 15.17 3.03
C ASN A 206 -19.01 13.86 3.49
N THR A 207 -20.33 13.91 3.67
CA THR A 207 -21.16 12.81 4.14
C THR A 207 -20.84 11.52 3.39
N HIS A 208 -20.52 10.51 4.19
CA HIS A 208 -20.13 9.15 3.83
C HIS A 208 -20.95 8.59 2.66
N ILE A 209 -20.38 7.61 1.94
CA ILE A 209 -20.97 6.29 1.68
C ILE A 209 -20.32 5.72 0.39
N ASN A 210 -19.69 4.54 0.50
CA ASN A 210 -19.58 3.61 -0.62
C ASN A 210 -21.02 3.13 -0.92
N HIS A 211 -21.71 3.83 -1.84
CA HIS A 211 -23.16 3.68 -2.02
C HIS A 211 -23.52 2.26 -2.41
N GLN A 212 -22.68 1.64 -3.23
CA GLN A 212 -22.85 0.25 -3.63
C GLN A 212 -22.79 -0.71 -2.43
N GLN A 213 -21.76 -0.62 -1.57
CA GLN A 213 -21.62 -1.54 -0.44
C GLN A 213 -22.67 -1.29 0.66
N ALA A 214 -23.03 -0.03 0.90
CA ALA A 214 -24.10 0.28 1.83
C ALA A 214 -25.46 -0.24 1.34
N ASP A 215 -25.74 -0.13 0.05
CA ASP A 215 -26.97 -0.68 -0.53
C ASP A 215 -26.96 -2.21 -0.58
N ASN A 216 -25.80 -2.83 -0.84
CA ASN A 216 -25.61 -4.27 -0.69
C ASN A 216 -25.89 -4.73 0.75
N ALA A 217 -25.35 -4.04 1.75
CA ALA A 217 -25.57 -4.34 3.16
C ALA A 217 -27.06 -4.20 3.55
N LYS A 218 -27.73 -3.12 3.13
CA LYS A 218 -29.19 -2.94 3.30
C LYS A 218 -29.97 -4.08 2.64
N ALA A 219 -29.53 -4.53 1.47
CA ALA A 219 -30.13 -5.63 0.72
C ALA A 219 -29.69 -7.02 1.22
N LYS A 220 -28.92 -7.11 2.31
CA LYS A 220 -28.34 -8.36 2.85
C LYS A 220 -27.55 -9.18 1.81
N LYS A 221 -26.95 -8.50 0.83
CA LYS A 221 -26.02 -9.11 -0.12
C LYS A 221 -24.64 -9.27 0.53
N PRO A 222 -23.87 -10.31 0.17
CA PRO A 222 -22.49 -10.45 0.62
C PRO A 222 -21.68 -9.19 0.26
N ALA A 223 -20.83 -8.72 1.16
CA ALA A 223 -19.88 -7.65 0.85
C ALA A 223 -18.87 -8.16 -0.17
N ASP A 224 -18.47 -7.29 -1.11
CA ASP A 224 -17.40 -7.62 -2.05
C ASP A 224 -16.09 -7.72 -1.28
N ALA A 225 -15.61 -8.95 -1.08
CA ALA A 225 -14.46 -9.26 -0.25
C ALA A 225 -13.13 -9.01 -0.96
N TYR A 226 -12.94 -7.86 -1.63
CA TYR A 226 -11.61 -7.44 -2.10
C TYR A 226 -10.86 -6.78 -0.94
N GLU A 227 -9.65 -7.26 -0.67
CA GLU A 227 -8.83 -6.85 0.47
C GLU A 227 -7.69 -5.93 0.04
N ASN A 228 -7.14 -6.16 -1.15
CA ASN A 228 -5.94 -5.50 -1.64
C ASN A 228 -6.27 -4.55 -2.80
N ILE A 229 -7.34 -4.76 -3.56
CA ILE A 229 -7.69 -3.87 -4.69
C ILE A 229 -9.00 -3.13 -4.46
N ARG A 230 -9.11 -1.96 -5.10
CA ARG A 230 -10.33 -1.19 -5.21
C ARG A 230 -10.43 -0.58 -6.60
N PHE A 231 -11.59 -0.64 -7.21
CA PHE A 231 -11.82 -0.08 -8.54
C PHE A 231 -13.28 0.27 -8.72
N GLY A 232 -13.55 1.35 -9.42
CA GLY A 232 -14.86 1.97 -9.39
C GLY A 232 -14.89 3.31 -10.10
N TYR A 233 -15.97 4.05 -9.86
CA TYR A 233 -16.08 5.45 -10.24
C TYR A 233 -16.53 6.32 -9.06
N LEU A 234 -16.11 7.58 -9.09
CA LEU A 234 -16.60 8.64 -8.20
C LEU A 234 -17.57 9.52 -8.96
N GLU A 235 -18.64 9.92 -8.30
CA GLU A 235 -19.62 10.90 -8.75
C GLU A 235 -19.49 12.16 -7.88
N LEU A 236 -19.22 13.30 -8.51
CA LEU A 236 -19.17 14.60 -7.85
C LEU A 236 -20.57 15.23 -7.85
N GLN A 237 -21.32 15.13 -6.76
CA GLN A 237 -22.66 15.72 -6.65
C GLN A 237 -22.64 17.19 -6.24
N GLY A 238 -23.55 17.98 -6.80
CA GLY A 238 -23.61 19.44 -6.62
C GLY A 238 -22.78 20.22 -7.64
N SER A 239 -21.87 19.54 -8.36
CA SER A 239 -21.08 20.14 -9.45
C SER A 239 -21.89 20.28 -10.73
N SER A 240 -22.90 21.15 -10.73
CA SER A 240 -23.42 21.57 -12.02
C SER A 240 -22.38 22.41 -12.73
N LEU A 241 -22.03 22.04 -13.96
CA LEU A 241 -21.15 22.85 -14.78
C LEU A 241 -21.86 24.15 -15.08
N THR A 242 -21.24 25.26 -14.67
CA THR A 242 -21.76 26.60 -14.93
C THR A 242 -21.10 27.16 -16.17
N GLN A 243 -21.89 27.81 -17.02
CA GLN A 243 -21.35 28.59 -18.12
C GLN A 243 -20.36 29.65 -17.58
N LYS A 244 -19.22 29.79 -18.25
CA LYS A 244 -18.24 30.85 -17.95
C LYS A 244 -18.91 32.21 -18.15
N ASN A 245 -18.79 33.11 -17.16
CA ASN A 245 -19.32 34.49 -17.17
C ASN A 245 -20.86 34.63 -17.20
N ALA A 246 -21.61 33.71 -16.62
CA ALA A 246 -23.06 33.90 -16.43
C ALA A 246 -23.35 34.90 -15.29
N ASP A 247 -23.95 36.05 -15.62
CA ASP A 247 -24.22 37.14 -14.68
C ASP A 247 -25.58 37.01 -13.95
N THR A 248 -26.54 36.23 -14.48
CA THR A 248 -27.83 35.97 -13.81
C THR A 248 -28.20 34.48 -13.78
N GLN A 249 -29.09 34.09 -12.85
CA GLN A 249 -29.54 32.69 -12.70
C GLN A 249 -30.31 32.17 -13.94
N ASN A 250 -30.87 33.06 -14.75
CA ASN A 250 -31.62 32.73 -15.98
C ASN A 250 -30.74 32.63 -17.24
N ASP A 251 -29.51 33.13 -17.18
CA ASP A 251 -28.52 33.03 -18.27
C ASP A 251 -27.68 31.74 -18.19
N GLN A 252 -27.91 30.91 -17.16
CA GLN A 252 -27.14 29.70 -16.91
C GLN A 252 -27.59 28.55 -17.81
N ASP A 253 -26.83 28.28 -18.88
CA ASP A 253 -26.80 26.96 -19.50
C ASP A 253 -26.15 25.97 -18.52
N ARG A 254 -26.94 25.50 -17.57
CA ARG A 254 -26.50 24.60 -16.50
C ARG A 254 -26.55 23.19 -17.05
N ILE A 255 -25.42 22.48 -17.05
CA ILE A 255 -25.41 21.03 -17.27
C ILE A 255 -25.56 20.38 -15.88
N PRO A 256 -26.74 19.86 -15.49
CA PRO A 256 -26.96 19.28 -14.17
C PRO A 256 -26.48 17.82 -14.12
N LYS A 257 -25.43 17.48 -14.88
CA LYS A 257 -24.86 16.14 -14.93
C LYS A 257 -23.65 16.09 -14.01
N PRO A 258 -23.59 15.13 -13.08
CA PRO A 258 -22.47 15.08 -12.17
C PRO A 258 -21.32 14.31 -12.83
N MET A 259 -20.10 14.77 -12.54
CA MET A 259 -18.92 14.38 -13.33
C MET A 259 -18.34 13.07 -12.79
N PRO A 260 -18.17 12.04 -13.64
CA PRO A 260 -17.57 10.80 -13.20
C PRO A 260 -16.03 10.85 -13.22
N ILE A 261 -15.42 10.13 -12.28
CA ILE A 261 -13.99 9.81 -12.28
C ILE A 261 -13.87 8.30 -12.22
N LEU A 262 -13.29 7.65 -13.23
CA LEU A 262 -13.04 6.21 -13.21
C LEU A 262 -11.65 5.92 -12.66
N PHE A 263 -11.51 4.92 -11.79
CA PHE A 263 -10.23 4.57 -11.19
C PHE A 263 -10.09 3.08 -10.89
N TYR A 264 -8.84 2.64 -10.78
CA TYR A 264 -8.46 1.49 -9.99
C TYR A 264 -7.27 1.84 -9.10
N HIS A 265 -7.12 1.09 -8.02
CA HIS A 265 -6.06 1.24 -7.03
C HIS A 265 -5.82 -0.09 -6.35
N GLY A 266 -4.57 -0.52 -6.28
CA GLY A 266 -4.18 -1.67 -5.48
C GLY A 266 -3.27 -1.26 -4.34
N GLU A 267 -3.55 -1.82 -3.18
CA GLU A 267 -2.78 -1.81 -1.95
C GLU A 267 -1.97 -3.11 -1.88
N ASN A 268 -0.79 -3.08 -1.25
CA ASN A 268 0.05 -4.26 -1.07
C ASN A 268 0.43 -4.95 -2.40
N ALA A 269 1.25 -4.29 -3.21
CA ALA A 269 1.82 -4.90 -4.40
C ALA A 269 2.53 -6.22 -4.05
N SER A 270 2.22 -7.31 -4.77
CA SER A 270 2.74 -8.63 -4.43
C SER A 270 4.25 -8.70 -4.65
N SER A 271 4.99 -9.11 -3.62
CA SER A 271 6.42 -9.47 -3.72
C SER A 271 6.62 -10.95 -4.04
N GLN A 272 5.57 -11.76 -3.87
CA GLN A 272 5.57 -13.19 -4.18
C GLN A 272 4.39 -13.54 -5.09
N LEU A 273 4.59 -14.49 -5.99
CA LEU A 273 3.55 -15.06 -6.85
C LEU A 273 3.64 -16.59 -6.81
N PRO A 274 2.60 -17.34 -7.22
CA PRO A 274 2.71 -18.77 -7.41
C PRO A 274 3.92 -19.13 -8.27
N SER A 275 4.63 -20.17 -7.86
CA SER A 275 5.84 -20.63 -8.54
C SER A 275 5.55 -21.24 -9.91
N ALA A 276 4.42 -21.95 -10.02
CA ALA A 276 3.98 -22.72 -11.17
C ALA A 276 2.45 -22.85 -11.18
N GLY A 277 1.90 -23.28 -12.32
CA GLY A 277 0.49 -23.68 -12.48
C GLY A 277 -0.44 -22.58 -12.99
N LYS A 278 -1.68 -23.01 -13.27
CA LYS A 278 -2.78 -22.18 -13.80
C LYS A 278 -3.80 -21.87 -12.73
N PHE A 279 -4.17 -20.60 -12.61
CA PHE A 279 -5.14 -20.12 -11.62
C PHE A 279 -6.22 -19.29 -12.29
N ASN A 280 -7.46 -19.54 -11.89
CA ASN A 280 -8.58 -18.72 -12.31
C ASN A 280 -8.76 -17.54 -11.35
N TYR A 281 -9.09 -16.39 -11.94
CA TYR A 281 -9.51 -15.20 -11.22
C TYR A 281 -10.87 -14.80 -11.74
N THR A 282 -11.74 -14.38 -10.83
CA THR A 282 -13.07 -13.85 -11.17
C THR A 282 -13.23 -12.47 -10.59
N GLY A 283 -13.92 -11.59 -11.30
CA GLY A 283 -14.14 -10.23 -10.84
C GLY A 283 -15.03 -9.44 -11.77
N ASN A 284 -14.75 -8.15 -11.90
CA ASN A 284 -15.60 -7.21 -12.64
C ASN A 284 -14.75 -6.16 -13.37
N TRP A 285 -15.38 -5.44 -14.29
CA TRP A 285 -14.79 -4.32 -15.00
C TRP A 285 -15.74 -3.13 -15.10
N LEU A 286 -15.20 -1.94 -15.31
CA LEU A 286 -15.93 -0.69 -15.48
C LEU A 286 -15.31 0.10 -16.62
N TYR A 287 -16.04 1.05 -17.17
CA TYR A 287 -15.58 1.88 -18.29
C TYR A 287 -15.98 3.34 -18.12
N LEU A 288 -15.32 4.19 -18.89
CA LEU A 288 -15.56 5.61 -19.08
C LEU A 288 -15.48 5.92 -20.58
N SER A 289 -16.53 6.52 -21.14
CA SER A 289 -16.57 6.88 -22.56
C SER A 289 -15.90 8.22 -22.84
N ASP A 290 -15.48 8.43 -24.07
CA ASP A 290 -15.36 9.75 -24.67
C ASP A 290 -16.71 10.50 -24.71
N VAL A 291 -16.69 11.70 -25.26
CA VAL A 291 -17.89 12.52 -25.42
C VAL A 291 -18.03 12.94 -26.88
N LYS A 292 -19.15 12.60 -27.50
CA LYS A 292 -19.50 13.00 -28.86
C LYS A 292 -21.03 13.05 -29.01
N LYS A 293 -21.52 13.71 -30.06
CA LYS A 293 -22.96 13.70 -30.35
C LYS A 293 -23.36 12.34 -30.96
N ARG A 294 -23.87 11.44 -30.13
CA ARG A 294 -24.40 10.12 -30.54
C ARG A 294 -25.86 10.21 -31.01
N PRO A 295 -26.34 9.28 -31.87
CA PRO A 295 -27.76 9.20 -32.20
C PRO A 295 -28.62 8.91 -30.99
N ALA A 296 -29.89 9.29 -31.08
CA ALA A 296 -30.90 8.82 -30.16
C ALA A 296 -31.04 7.29 -30.25
N LEU A 297 -30.74 6.58 -29.17
CA LEU A 297 -31.08 5.16 -29.05
C LEU A 297 -32.59 5.06 -28.74
N SER A 298 -33.36 4.37 -29.60
CA SER A 298 -34.83 4.37 -29.49
C SER A 298 -35.33 3.66 -28.22
N ALA A 299 -36.41 4.21 -27.66
CA ALA A 299 -37.03 3.75 -26.41
C ALA A 299 -37.74 2.39 -26.50
N ALA A 300 -37.72 1.71 -27.65
CA ALA A 300 -38.61 0.59 -27.96
C ALA A 300 -38.24 -0.73 -27.28
N ASP A 301 -37.16 -0.79 -26.50
CA ASP A 301 -36.88 -1.95 -25.65
C ASP A 301 -37.28 -1.69 -24.19
N ASP A 302 -38.59 -1.84 -23.94
CA ASP A 302 -39.21 -1.79 -22.61
C ASP A 302 -38.63 -2.83 -21.63
N ARG A 303 -37.80 -3.77 -22.13
CA ARG A 303 -37.28 -4.92 -21.38
C ARG A 303 -36.01 -4.56 -20.59
N VAL A 304 -35.16 -3.64 -21.09
CA VAL A 304 -33.94 -3.17 -20.39
C VAL A 304 -33.48 -1.80 -20.98
N GLY A 305 -33.61 -0.71 -20.23
CA GLY A 305 -33.43 0.67 -20.73
C GLY A 305 -32.09 0.96 -21.44
N VAL A 306 -32.19 1.55 -22.64
CA VAL A 306 -31.07 1.84 -23.55
C VAL A 306 -30.83 3.34 -23.61
N TYR A 307 -30.02 3.88 -22.70
CA TYR A 307 -29.51 5.25 -22.86
C TYR A 307 -28.07 5.38 -22.35
N LEU A 308 -27.22 5.97 -23.19
CA LEU A 308 -25.97 6.57 -22.75
C LEU A 308 -26.33 7.93 -22.12
N ASN A 309 -25.97 8.12 -20.86
CA ASN A 309 -26.04 9.39 -20.13
C ASN A 309 -27.40 10.13 -20.00
N ALA A 310 -28.56 9.50 -20.25
CA ALA A 310 -29.86 10.17 -20.11
C ALA A 310 -30.38 10.17 -18.66
N SER A 311 -30.76 11.33 -18.14
CA SER A 311 -31.58 11.44 -16.92
C SER A 311 -33.00 11.78 -17.34
N GLY A 312 -33.67 10.84 -18.00
CA GLY A 312 -35.06 11.03 -18.47
C GLY A 312 -35.33 10.39 -19.83
N LYS A 313 -36.59 10.46 -20.28
CA LYS A 313 -37.08 9.97 -21.59
C LYS A 313 -36.61 10.83 -22.79
N ALA A 314 -35.65 11.72 -22.60
CA ALA A 314 -35.17 12.61 -23.65
C ALA A 314 -33.81 12.14 -24.13
N ASN A 315 -33.73 11.98 -25.45
CA ASN A 315 -32.55 11.60 -26.19
C ASN A 315 -31.49 12.69 -25.99
N GLU A 316 -30.51 12.50 -25.12
CA GLU A 316 -29.40 13.44 -24.97
C GLU A 316 -28.18 12.87 -25.70
N GLY A 317 -27.67 13.58 -26.70
CA GLY A 317 -26.31 13.31 -27.20
C GLY A 317 -25.30 13.67 -26.11
N ASP A 318 -24.23 12.89 -25.94
CA ASP A 318 -23.38 12.99 -24.74
C ASP A 318 -22.80 14.40 -24.55
N VAL A 319 -23.15 15.03 -23.44
CA VAL A 319 -22.59 16.33 -23.03
C VAL A 319 -21.41 16.14 -22.07
N VAL A 320 -21.40 15.03 -21.33
CA VAL A 320 -20.30 14.61 -20.45
C VAL A 320 -20.00 13.13 -20.65
N SER A 321 -18.84 12.65 -20.21
CA SER A 321 -18.50 11.23 -20.31
C SER A 321 -19.50 10.36 -19.55
N ALA A 322 -19.81 9.19 -20.09
CA ALA A 322 -20.53 8.16 -19.35
C ALA A 322 -19.51 7.27 -18.63
N ALA A 323 -19.50 7.27 -17.31
CA ALA A 323 -18.90 6.18 -16.54
C ALA A 323 -19.96 5.15 -16.22
N HIS A 324 -19.53 3.89 -16.17
CA HIS A 324 -20.24 2.71 -15.68
C HIS A 324 -21.49 3.08 -14.87
N ILE A 325 -22.61 3.18 -15.59
CA ILE A 325 -23.99 3.35 -15.09
C ILE A 325 -24.16 4.48 -14.07
N TYR A 326 -23.87 5.70 -14.49
CA TYR A 326 -24.76 6.81 -14.14
C TYR A 326 -26.17 6.46 -14.57
N LEU A 327 -27.06 6.00 -13.68
CA LEU A 327 -28.52 6.14 -13.81
C LEU A 327 -29.19 5.72 -12.48
N ASN A 328 -29.81 6.68 -11.81
CA ASN A 328 -30.60 6.55 -10.57
C ASN A 328 -31.89 5.71 -10.73
N GLY A 329 -31.80 4.50 -11.31
CA GLY A 329 -32.94 3.61 -11.51
C GLY A 329 -32.66 2.26 -12.20
N PHE A 330 -31.42 1.94 -12.57
CA PHE A 330 -31.08 0.71 -13.30
C PHE A 330 -30.01 -0.09 -12.54
N GLN A 331 -30.44 -0.80 -11.51
CA GLN A 331 -29.58 -1.44 -10.50
C GLN A 331 -28.96 -2.80 -10.91
N TYR A 332 -29.02 -3.24 -12.19
CA TYR A 332 -28.69 -4.64 -12.54
C TYR A 332 -28.10 -4.85 -13.95
N LYS A 333 -27.22 -3.96 -14.42
CA LYS A 333 -26.31 -4.31 -15.54
C LYS A 333 -25.01 -4.84 -14.96
N HIS A 334 -24.50 -5.92 -15.53
CA HIS A 334 -23.38 -6.67 -14.99
C HIS A 334 -22.22 -6.71 -15.96
N THR A 335 -21.03 -6.45 -15.43
CA THR A 335 -19.77 -6.43 -16.16
C THR A 335 -18.80 -7.42 -15.52
N PRO A 336 -19.12 -8.72 -15.50
CA PRO A 336 -18.23 -9.73 -14.95
C PRO A 336 -16.95 -9.81 -15.78
N ALA A 337 -15.88 -10.20 -15.11
CA ALA A 337 -14.59 -10.47 -15.71
C ALA A 337 -14.06 -11.81 -15.24
N THR A 338 -13.46 -12.56 -16.16
CA THR A 338 -12.78 -13.83 -15.85
C THR A 338 -11.38 -13.79 -16.42
N TYR A 339 -10.44 -14.37 -15.68
CA TYR A 339 -9.04 -14.44 -16.09
C TYR A 339 -8.48 -15.82 -15.79
N GLN A 340 -7.60 -16.30 -16.66
CA GLN A 340 -6.75 -17.44 -16.42
C GLN A 340 -5.30 -16.95 -16.44
N VAL A 341 -4.64 -17.12 -15.31
CA VAL A 341 -3.24 -16.75 -15.11
C VAL A 341 -2.42 -18.02 -15.09
N ASP A 342 -1.45 -18.12 -16.01
CA ASP A 342 -0.54 -19.24 -16.13
C ASP A 342 0.86 -18.78 -15.73
N PHE A 343 1.32 -19.24 -14.54
CA PHE A 343 2.63 -18.90 -14.01
C PHE A 343 3.77 -19.76 -14.57
N ASP A 344 3.44 -20.84 -15.30
CA ASP A 344 4.43 -21.65 -16.02
C ASP A 344 4.87 -20.92 -17.29
N THR A 345 3.91 -20.30 -18.00
CA THR A 345 4.17 -19.54 -19.22
C THR A 345 4.25 -18.02 -19.00
N ASN A 346 4.09 -17.56 -17.76
CA ASN A 346 3.98 -16.14 -17.38
C ASN A 346 2.99 -15.38 -18.28
N SER A 347 1.80 -15.94 -18.48
CA SER A 347 0.76 -15.36 -19.32
C SER A 347 -0.56 -15.18 -18.57
N LEU A 348 -1.34 -14.20 -19.01
CA LEU A 348 -2.68 -13.93 -18.52
C LEU A 348 -3.59 -13.80 -19.73
N THR A 349 -4.64 -14.60 -19.76
CA THR A 349 -5.76 -14.43 -20.69
C THR A 349 -7.01 -14.09 -19.92
N GLY A 350 -7.94 -13.37 -20.53
CA GLY A 350 -9.19 -13.02 -19.85
C GLY A 350 -10.32 -12.62 -20.78
N LYS A 351 -11.50 -12.52 -20.21
CA LYS A 351 -12.72 -12.06 -20.87
C LYS A 351 -13.42 -11.03 -20.00
N LEU A 352 -13.73 -9.89 -20.60
CA LEU A 352 -14.62 -8.89 -20.02
C LEU A 352 -15.97 -9.05 -20.69
N SER A 353 -16.98 -9.47 -19.93
CA SER A 353 -18.30 -9.78 -20.47
C SER A 353 -19.34 -8.80 -19.96
N TYR A 354 -20.48 -8.77 -20.62
CA TYR A 354 -21.63 -7.94 -20.27
C TYR A 354 -22.89 -8.78 -20.27
N TYR A 355 -23.77 -8.57 -19.30
CA TYR A 355 -25.15 -9.03 -19.37
C TYR A 355 -26.09 -8.11 -18.57
N ASP A 356 -27.37 -8.21 -18.88
CA ASP A 356 -28.45 -7.54 -18.17
C ASP A 356 -29.34 -8.55 -17.45
N ASN A 357 -29.98 -8.12 -16.37
CA ASN A 357 -31.13 -8.81 -15.80
C ASN A 357 -32.43 -8.13 -16.29
N PRO A 358 -33.37 -8.87 -16.90
CA PRO A 358 -34.63 -8.30 -17.34
C PRO A 358 -35.54 -7.96 -16.15
N ASN A 359 -36.55 -7.12 -16.38
CA ASN A 359 -37.63 -6.93 -15.41
C ASN A 359 -38.36 -8.27 -15.12
N GLN A 360 -38.82 -8.46 -13.88
CA GLN A 360 -39.70 -9.57 -13.51
C GLN A 360 -41.02 -9.45 -14.26
N GLN A 361 -41.63 -10.58 -14.58
CA GLN A 361 -42.96 -10.62 -15.18
C GLN A 361 -43.99 -10.94 -14.11
N ASN A 362 -45.15 -10.27 -14.16
CA ASN A 362 -46.31 -10.65 -13.36
C ASN A 362 -46.93 -11.96 -13.91
N ASN A 363 -47.95 -12.49 -13.22
CA ASN A 363 -48.66 -13.70 -13.65
C ASN A 363 -49.37 -13.60 -15.01
N LYS A 364 -49.46 -12.40 -15.60
CA LYS A 364 -50.04 -12.12 -16.92
C LYS A 364 -48.97 -11.97 -18.02
N GLY A 365 -47.68 -12.03 -17.66
CA GLY A 365 -46.56 -11.84 -18.59
C GLY A 365 -46.10 -10.39 -18.76
N ASP A 366 -46.74 -9.43 -18.07
CA ASP A 366 -46.34 -8.02 -18.14
C ASP A 366 -45.12 -7.76 -17.28
N TYR A 367 -44.18 -6.96 -17.80
CA TYR A 367 -42.99 -6.56 -17.06
C TYR A 367 -43.32 -5.59 -15.92
N ILE A 368 -42.82 -5.90 -14.73
CA ILE A 368 -42.93 -5.06 -13.54
C ILE A 368 -41.71 -4.15 -13.49
N LYS A 369 -41.93 -2.86 -13.74
CA LYS A 369 -40.86 -1.86 -13.73
C LYS A 369 -40.14 -1.82 -12.37
N SER A 370 -38.81 -1.79 -12.41
CA SER A 370 -37.94 -1.70 -11.23
C SER A 370 -37.94 -2.94 -10.32
N GLN A 371 -38.52 -4.06 -10.77
CA GLN A 371 -38.33 -5.38 -10.17
C GLN A 371 -37.60 -6.26 -11.18
N PHE A 372 -36.48 -6.86 -10.82
CA PHE A 372 -35.59 -7.56 -11.78
C PHE A 372 -35.50 -9.05 -11.47
N ASP A 373 -35.46 -9.88 -12.52
CA ASP A 373 -35.26 -11.33 -12.40
C ASP A 373 -33.76 -11.62 -12.34
N THR A 374 -33.23 -11.75 -11.13
CA THR A 374 -31.80 -12.01 -10.88
C THR A 374 -31.34 -13.41 -11.35
N SER A 375 -32.27 -14.30 -11.68
CA SER A 375 -31.98 -15.65 -12.17
C SER A 375 -31.78 -15.73 -13.68
N LYS A 376 -32.18 -14.68 -14.43
CA LYS A 376 -32.10 -14.64 -15.90
C LYS A 376 -31.11 -13.61 -16.36
N LYS A 377 -30.34 -13.98 -17.39
CA LYS A 377 -29.43 -13.08 -18.11
C LYS A 377 -29.94 -12.86 -19.53
N VAL A 378 -29.91 -11.62 -19.99
CA VAL A 378 -30.16 -11.24 -21.39
C VAL A 378 -29.01 -10.37 -21.89
N ASN A 379 -28.87 -10.23 -23.22
CA ASN A 379 -27.78 -9.49 -23.85
C ASN A 379 -26.37 -9.98 -23.47
N GLU A 380 -26.26 -11.24 -23.01
CA GLU A 380 -25.00 -11.82 -22.56
C GLU A 380 -24.02 -11.94 -23.72
N THR A 381 -22.89 -11.25 -23.62
CA THR A 381 -21.82 -11.27 -24.63
C THR A 381 -20.46 -11.04 -23.98
N ASP A 382 -19.43 -11.63 -24.56
CA ASP A 382 -18.06 -11.19 -24.30
C ASP A 382 -17.81 -9.89 -25.07
N VAL A 383 -17.30 -8.87 -24.38
CA VAL A 383 -17.01 -7.54 -24.95
C VAL A 383 -15.55 -7.44 -25.35
N TYR A 384 -14.64 -7.83 -24.46
CA TYR A 384 -13.20 -7.85 -24.73
C TYR A 384 -12.58 -9.20 -24.42
N GLN A 385 -11.60 -9.57 -25.23
CA GLN A 385 -10.61 -10.61 -24.94
C GLN A 385 -9.29 -9.96 -24.52
N ILE A 386 -8.75 -10.39 -23.38
CA ILE A 386 -7.45 -9.94 -22.85
C ILE A 386 -6.38 -10.97 -23.15
N ASP A 387 -5.23 -10.51 -23.61
CA ASP A 387 -3.99 -11.29 -23.73
C ASP A 387 -2.82 -10.45 -23.18
N ALA A 388 -2.15 -10.94 -22.14
CA ALA A 388 -1.07 -10.23 -21.49
C ALA A 388 0.09 -11.16 -21.09
N LYS A 389 1.27 -10.57 -20.98
CA LYS A 389 2.48 -11.20 -20.46
C LYS A 389 2.82 -10.65 -19.08
N ILE A 390 3.19 -11.55 -18.18
CA ILE A 390 3.55 -11.26 -16.80
C ILE A 390 5.06 -11.01 -16.74
N LYS A 391 5.43 -9.90 -16.11
CA LYS A 391 6.81 -9.47 -15.91
C LYS A 391 6.94 -8.87 -14.51
N GLY A 392 7.64 -9.57 -13.64
CA GLY A 392 7.60 -9.26 -12.22
C GLY A 392 6.17 -9.45 -11.67
N ASN A 393 5.71 -8.50 -10.86
CA ASN A 393 4.34 -8.45 -10.35
C ASN A 393 3.38 -7.62 -11.24
N ARG A 394 3.81 -7.28 -12.46
CA ARG A 394 3.03 -6.53 -13.45
C ARG A 394 2.69 -7.41 -14.62
N PHE A 395 1.67 -7.01 -15.37
CA PHE A 395 1.38 -7.58 -16.68
C PHE A 395 1.08 -6.47 -17.68
N VAL A 396 1.48 -6.70 -18.93
CA VAL A 396 1.22 -5.80 -20.06
C VAL A 396 0.75 -6.61 -21.25
N GLY A 397 -0.15 -6.05 -22.05
CA GLY A 397 -0.80 -6.80 -23.11
C GLY A 397 -1.72 -5.99 -23.99
N THR A 398 -2.70 -6.67 -24.55
CA THR A 398 -3.72 -6.12 -25.43
C THR A 398 -5.12 -6.49 -24.96
N ALA A 399 -6.10 -5.69 -25.35
CA ALA A 399 -7.52 -6.01 -25.24
C ALA A 399 -8.15 -5.94 -26.63
N LYS A 400 -8.64 -7.07 -27.14
CA LYS A 400 -9.31 -7.16 -28.44
C LYS A 400 -10.81 -7.06 -28.25
N SER A 401 -11.47 -6.13 -28.92
CA SER A 401 -12.93 -6.08 -28.89
C SER A 401 -13.52 -7.25 -29.69
N LEU A 402 -14.61 -7.80 -29.16
CA LEU A 402 -15.40 -8.88 -29.76
C LEU A 402 -16.76 -8.38 -30.27
N ILE A 403 -17.04 -7.07 -30.14
CA ILE A 403 -18.33 -6.47 -30.49
C ILE A 403 -18.28 -5.94 -31.93
N ASN A 404 -19.31 -6.27 -32.70
CA ASN A 404 -19.60 -5.69 -34.00
C ASN A 404 -21.09 -5.30 -34.10
N GLU A 405 -21.49 -4.72 -35.22
CA GLU A 405 -22.86 -4.26 -35.48
C GLU A 405 -23.93 -5.37 -35.34
N ASN A 406 -23.55 -6.61 -35.64
CA ASN A 406 -24.39 -7.81 -35.64
C ASN A 406 -24.38 -8.55 -34.30
N THR A 407 -23.56 -8.14 -33.32
CA THR A 407 -23.53 -8.78 -32.00
C THR A 407 -24.87 -8.60 -31.30
N GLN A 408 -25.46 -9.72 -30.85
CA GLN A 408 -26.72 -9.72 -30.11
C GLN A 408 -26.51 -9.24 -28.67
N THR A 409 -26.58 -7.93 -28.45
CA THR A 409 -26.39 -7.30 -27.14
C THR A 409 -27.10 -5.94 -27.07
N ALA A 410 -26.97 -5.24 -25.94
CA ALA A 410 -27.56 -3.93 -25.75
C ALA A 410 -27.00 -2.91 -26.76
N PRO A 411 -27.83 -2.02 -27.37
CA PRO A 411 -27.37 -1.11 -28.43
C PRO A 411 -26.18 -0.22 -28.03
N PHE A 412 -26.10 0.21 -26.78
CA PHE A 412 -24.98 1.03 -26.32
C PHE A 412 -23.64 0.28 -26.26
N ILE A 413 -23.65 -1.05 -26.06
CA ILE A 413 -22.43 -1.86 -26.10
C ILE A 413 -21.82 -1.80 -27.51
N LYS A 414 -22.67 -1.83 -28.54
CA LYS A 414 -22.24 -1.68 -29.94
C LYS A 414 -21.70 -0.27 -30.20
N GLU A 415 -22.37 0.76 -29.70
CA GLU A 415 -21.95 2.15 -29.89
C GLU A 415 -20.65 2.52 -29.15
N LEU A 416 -20.27 1.79 -28.10
CA LEU A 416 -19.06 2.08 -27.31
C LEU A 416 -17.87 1.17 -27.60
N PHE A 417 -18.12 -0.06 -28.04
CA PHE A 417 -17.08 -1.09 -28.09
C PHE A 417 -16.94 -1.75 -29.47
N SER A 418 -17.63 -1.26 -30.51
CA SER A 418 -17.38 -1.68 -31.90
C SER A 418 -16.74 -0.54 -32.71
N ASP A 419 -16.49 -0.79 -33.99
CA ASP A 419 -16.02 0.19 -34.97
C ASP A 419 -16.91 1.45 -35.03
N ALA A 420 -18.18 1.36 -34.62
CA ALA A 420 -19.10 2.50 -34.51
C ALA A 420 -18.69 3.51 -33.41
N ALA A 421 -17.86 3.11 -32.44
CA ALA A 421 -17.39 3.97 -31.37
C ALA A 421 -16.59 5.16 -31.88
N ASN A 422 -15.88 5.01 -33.00
CA ASN A 422 -15.24 6.10 -33.70
C ASN A 422 -15.17 5.80 -35.21
N PRO A 423 -16.14 6.29 -36.00
CA PRO A 423 -16.16 6.05 -37.45
C PRO A 423 -14.93 6.58 -38.20
N ASN A 424 -14.24 7.58 -37.65
CA ASN A 424 -13.05 8.18 -38.24
C ASN A 424 -11.76 7.41 -37.96
N ASN A 425 -11.76 6.59 -36.90
CA ASN A 425 -10.67 5.67 -36.56
C ASN A 425 -11.28 4.42 -35.91
N PRO A 426 -11.86 3.51 -36.70
CA PRO A 426 -12.60 2.35 -36.20
C PRO A 426 -11.63 1.27 -35.68
N ASN A 427 -11.10 1.49 -34.48
CA ASN A 427 -10.19 0.55 -33.82
C ASN A 427 -10.52 0.45 -32.33
N PRO A 428 -11.57 -0.30 -31.96
CA PRO A 428 -11.98 -0.46 -30.57
C PRO A 428 -11.04 -1.37 -29.75
N ASN A 429 -10.02 -1.97 -30.37
CA ASN A 429 -9.00 -2.74 -29.65
C ASN A 429 -8.12 -1.82 -28.79
N SER A 430 -7.27 -2.39 -27.95
CA SER A 430 -6.29 -1.64 -27.16
C SER A 430 -4.94 -2.33 -27.12
N ASP A 431 -3.87 -1.57 -27.36
CA ASP A 431 -2.47 -1.98 -27.18
C ASP A 431 -1.82 -1.38 -25.91
N THR A 432 -2.67 -0.93 -24.99
CA THR A 432 -2.28 -0.19 -23.79
C THR A 432 -2.65 -0.90 -22.49
N LEU A 433 -2.96 -2.20 -22.56
CA LEU A 433 -3.38 -2.94 -21.38
C LEU A 433 -2.20 -3.12 -20.43
N GLU A 434 -2.41 -2.70 -19.19
CA GLU A 434 -1.46 -2.90 -18.10
C GLU A 434 -2.17 -3.15 -16.77
N GLY A 435 -1.49 -3.83 -15.86
CA GLY A 435 -1.96 -4.05 -14.50
C GLY A 435 -0.94 -4.74 -13.63
N GLY A 436 -1.37 -5.15 -12.45
CA GLY A 436 -0.50 -5.84 -11.49
C GLY A 436 -1.23 -6.76 -10.54
N PHE A 437 -0.43 -7.54 -9.81
CA PHE A 437 -0.86 -8.47 -8.77
C PHE A 437 -0.68 -7.86 -7.38
N TYR A 438 -1.64 -8.13 -6.51
CA TYR A 438 -1.75 -7.56 -5.18
C TYR A 438 -2.09 -8.63 -4.14
N GLY A 439 -1.72 -8.37 -2.89
CA GLY A 439 -1.79 -9.33 -1.78
C GLY A 439 -0.51 -10.13 -1.58
N LYS A 440 -0.55 -11.10 -0.67
CA LYS A 440 0.62 -11.85 -0.23
C LYS A 440 1.22 -12.72 -1.35
N SER A 441 0.35 -13.27 -2.20
CA SER A 441 0.75 -14.25 -3.22
C SER A 441 0.07 -14.03 -4.57
N GLY A 442 -0.18 -12.76 -4.93
CA GLY A 442 -1.01 -12.40 -6.09
C GLY A 442 -2.46 -12.85 -5.93
N ASP A 443 -3.02 -12.63 -4.75
CA ASP A 443 -4.38 -13.07 -4.40
C ASP A 443 -5.45 -12.30 -5.19
N GLU A 444 -5.11 -11.08 -5.60
CA GLU A 444 -5.96 -10.19 -6.39
C GLU A 444 -5.16 -9.57 -7.53
N LEU A 445 -5.83 -9.14 -8.59
CA LEU A 445 -5.25 -8.41 -9.71
C LEU A 445 -6.12 -7.23 -10.10
N ALA A 446 -5.50 -6.17 -10.61
CA ALA A 446 -6.22 -5.02 -11.16
C ALA A 446 -5.44 -4.38 -12.31
N GLY A 447 -6.15 -3.74 -13.23
CA GLY A 447 -5.53 -3.10 -14.39
C GLY A 447 -6.43 -2.11 -15.11
N LYS A 448 -5.89 -1.55 -16.19
CA LYS A 448 -6.55 -0.59 -17.08
C LYS A 448 -6.17 -0.81 -18.54
N PHE A 449 -6.96 -0.21 -19.43
CA PHE A 449 -6.55 0.09 -20.80
C PHE A 449 -7.37 1.24 -21.40
N LEU A 450 -6.86 1.83 -22.48
CA LEU A 450 -7.54 2.83 -23.32
C LEU A 450 -7.66 2.24 -24.73
N SER A 451 -8.84 2.25 -25.31
CA SER A 451 -9.03 1.80 -26.70
C SER A 451 -8.24 2.67 -27.68
N ASN A 452 -7.74 2.07 -28.75
CA ASN A 452 -6.88 2.69 -29.77
C ASN A 452 -7.62 3.81 -30.53
N ASP A 453 -8.95 3.73 -30.58
CA ASP A 453 -9.83 4.77 -31.10
C ASP A 453 -10.11 5.93 -30.11
N ASN A 454 -9.56 5.85 -28.89
CA ASN A 454 -9.74 6.78 -27.78
C ASN A 454 -11.18 6.97 -27.29
N ALA A 455 -12.06 6.01 -27.60
CA ALA A 455 -13.49 6.08 -27.28
C ALA A 455 -13.83 5.55 -25.88
N SER A 456 -13.04 4.61 -25.34
CA SER A 456 -13.33 3.94 -24.08
C SER A 456 -12.07 3.74 -23.24
N TYR A 457 -12.11 4.21 -22.00
CA TYR A 457 -11.16 3.88 -20.95
C TYR A 457 -11.76 2.83 -20.03
N VAL A 458 -11.04 1.74 -19.78
CA VAL A 458 -11.52 0.58 -19.02
C VAL A 458 -10.62 0.34 -17.81
N VAL A 459 -11.24 0.00 -16.68
CA VAL A 459 -10.56 -0.52 -15.49
C VAL A 459 -11.19 -1.85 -15.10
N PHE A 460 -10.38 -2.75 -14.53
CA PHE A 460 -10.84 -4.08 -14.18
C PHE A 460 -10.11 -4.62 -12.96
N GLY A 461 -10.75 -5.56 -12.27
CA GLY A 461 -10.17 -6.27 -11.14
C GLY A 461 -10.68 -7.70 -11.02
N GLY A 462 -9.94 -8.54 -10.32
CA GLY A 462 -10.28 -9.93 -10.09
C GLY A 462 -9.60 -10.53 -8.87
N LYS A 463 -10.24 -11.53 -8.27
CA LYS A 463 -9.74 -12.29 -7.14
C LYS A 463 -9.51 -13.74 -7.54
N ARG A 464 -8.40 -14.31 -7.07
CA ARG A 464 -8.07 -15.72 -7.28
C ARG A 464 -9.04 -16.62 -6.54
N ASP A 465 -9.35 -17.77 -7.13
CA ASP A 465 -10.07 -18.83 -6.43
C ASP A 465 -9.31 -19.28 -5.16
N LYS A 466 -10.05 -19.51 -4.06
CA LYS A 466 -9.46 -20.00 -2.81
C LYS A 466 -9.09 -21.47 -2.94
N THR A 467 -7.84 -21.80 -2.65
CA THR A 467 -7.38 -23.20 -2.53
C THR A 467 -7.35 -23.63 -1.06
N ALA A 468 -7.65 -24.91 -0.78
CA ALA A 468 -7.61 -25.45 0.58
C ALA A 468 -6.19 -25.58 1.15
N LYS A 469 -5.17 -25.59 0.27
CA LYS A 469 -3.75 -25.69 0.65
C LYS A 469 -3.02 -24.39 0.28
N PRO A 470 -2.02 -23.97 1.07
CA PRO A 470 -1.11 -22.89 0.69
C PRO A 470 -0.45 -23.18 -0.65
N VAL A 471 -0.45 -22.19 -1.54
CA VAL A 471 0.21 -22.29 -2.85
C VAL A 471 1.71 -22.06 -2.66
N ALA A 472 2.55 -22.90 -3.26
CA ALA A 472 3.99 -22.69 -3.28
C ALA A 472 4.33 -21.43 -4.09
N THR A 473 5.03 -20.47 -3.49
CA THR A 473 5.35 -19.19 -4.10
C THR A 473 6.82 -19.06 -4.50
N LYS A 474 7.08 -18.22 -5.50
CA LYS A 474 8.39 -17.69 -5.84
C LYS A 474 8.45 -16.20 -5.48
N THR A 475 9.59 -15.75 -4.99
CA THR A 475 9.87 -14.32 -4.83
C THR A 475 10.07 -13.70 -6.21
N VAL A 476 9.31 -12.64 -6.48
CA VAL A 476 9.30 -11.95 -7.76
C VAL A 476 10.10 -10.66 -7.67
N TYR A 477 9.94 -9.96 -6.55
CA TYR A 477 10.83 -8.89 -6.15
C TYR A 477 11.14 -9.02 -4.66
N PHE A 478 12.33 -8.59 -4.28
CA PHE A 478 12.66 -8.43 -2.87
C PHE A 478 12.18 -7.06 -2.43
N SER A 479 11.26 -7.03 -1.46
CA SER A 479 10.91 -5.82 -0.74
C SER A 479 10.62 -6.21 0.70
N ALA A 480 11.30 -5.54 1.63
CA ALA A 480 11.13 -5.78 3.04
C ALA A 480 11.38 -4.47 3.81
N GLY A 481 10.83 -4.41 5.02
CA GLY A 481 10.93 -3.23 5.86
C GLY A 481 10.19 -3.38 7.17
N PHE A 482 10.60 -2.57 8.15
CA PHE A 482 10.08 -2.60 9.51
C PHE A 482 10.31 -1.27 10.22
N GLU A 483 9.48 -1.00 11.22
CA GLU A 483 9.60 0.13 12.13
C GLU A 483 10.40 -0.27 13.37
N LYS A 484 11.26 0.64 13.83
CA LYS A 484 11.94 0.52 15.12
C LYS A 484 10.88 0.54 16.23
N PRO A 485 10.95 -0.37 17.22
CA PRO A 485 10.15 -0.31 18.44
C PRO A 485 10.24 1.04 19.14
N ASN A 486 9.11 1.48 19.70
CA ASN A 486 9.03 2.66 20.54
C ASN A 486 8.98 2.24 22.02
N THR A 487 9.52 3.10 22.88
CA THR A 487 9.45 2.93 24.34
C THR A 487 8.44 3.91 24.93
N SER A 488 7.53 3.42 25.77
CA SER A 488 6.53 4.27 26.44
C SER A 488 6.33 3.83 27.88
N PHE A 489 5.91 4.76 28.73
CA PHE A 489 5.47 4.42 30.09
C PHE A 489 4.12 3.69 30.05
N VAL A 490 3.89 2.79 31.01
CA VAL A 490 2.62 2.09 31.20
C VAL A 490 1.88 2.72 32.38
N ASP A 491 0.58 2.94 32.26
CA ASP A 491 -0.22 3.49 33.35
C ASP A 491 -0.40 2.49 34.52
N ASN A 492 -0.63 3.02 35.73
CA ASN A 492 -0.72 2.24 36.97
C ASN A 492 -1.87 1.22 36.98
N GLU A 493 -2.99 1.51 36.31
CA GLU A 493 -4.15 0.61 36.26
C GLU A 493 -3.84 -0.62 35.40
N THR A 494 -3.23 -0.41 34.23
CA THR A 494 -2.76 -1.50 33.35
C THR A 494 -1.71 -2.36 34.06
N ILE A 495 -0.80 -1.73 34.79
CA ILE A 495 0.18 -2.41 35.63
C ILE A 495 -0.52 -3.35 36.61
N GLY A 496 -1.42 -2.84 37.46
CA GLY A 496 -2.12 -3.66 38.46
C GLY A 496 -2.76 -4.91 37.87
N LYS A 497 -3.46 -4.76 36.74
CA LYS A 497 -4.07 -5.89 36.01
C LYS A 497 -3.06 -6.92 35.49
N ILE A 498 -1.90 -6.48 35.01
CA ILE A 498 -0.85 -7.39 34.52
C ILE A 498 -0.39 -8.28 35.65
N ILE A 499 -0.22 -7.70 36.83
CA ILE A 499 0.13 -8.51 37.99
C ILE A 499 -0.95 -9.53 38.20
N ASP A 500 -2.17 -9.07 38.48
CA ASP A 500 -3.15 -9.94 39.15
C ASP A 500 -3.37 -11.20 38.32
N LYS A 501 -3.32 -11.02 37.00
CA LYS A 501 -3.34 -12.09 36.02
C LYS A 501 -2.12 -13.01 36.07
N ALA A 502 -0.92 -12.47 36.23
CA ALA A 502 0.34 -13.21 36.30
C ALA A 502 0.61 -13.83 37.67
N LYS A 503 -0.26 -13.59 38.67
CA LYS A 503 -0.20 -14.21 39.99
C LYS A 503 1.13 -13.99 40.72
N LEU A 504 1.80 -12.88 40.41
CA LEU A 504 3.15 -12.62 40.91
C LEU A 504 3.22 -12.36 42.42
N ASN A 505 2.06 -12.25 43.09
CA ASN A 505 1.90 -12.04 44.53
C ASN A 505 1.38 -13.26 45.30
N ASP A 506 1.23 -14.41 44.66
CA ASP A 506 0.60 -15.59 45.30
C ASP A 506 1.28 -15.97 46.62
N ALA A 507 2.61 -15.83 46.74
CA ALA A 507 3.36 -16.12 47.96
C ALA A 507 3.11 -15.14 49.13
N VAL A 508 2.70 -13.91 48.84
CA VAL A 508 2.35 -12.88 49.85
C VAL A 508 0.90 -13.07 50.29
N ASN A 509 0.02 -13.40 49.35
CA ASN A 509 -1.38 -13.69 49.63
C ASN A 509 -1.57 -14.89 50.56
N GLU A 510 -0.74 -15.94 50.41
CA GLU A 510 -0.74 -17.10 51.32
C GLU A 510 -0.34 -16.70 52.75
N LYS A 511 0.73 -15.92 52.94
CA LYS A 511 1.16 -15.44 54.27
C LYS A 511 0.14 -14.54 54.96
N ILE A 512 -0.62 -13.75 54.19
CA ILE A 512 -1.67 -12.89 54.74
C ILE A 512 -2.90 -13.71 55.10
N TYR A 513 -3.23 -14.73 54.31
CA TYR A 513 -4.28 -15.68 54.63
C TYR A 513 -3.97 -16.48 55.91
N ASP A 514 -2.70 -16.84 56.11
CA ASP A 514 -2.23 -17.59 57.28
C ASP A 514 -2.05 -16.71 58.54
N GLY A 515 -2.23 -15.39 58.43
CA GLY A 515 -2.15 -14.44 59.55
C GLY A 515 -0.73 -14.00 59.92
N ASP A 516 0.27 -14.38 59.13
CA ASP A 516 1.69 -14.04 59.36
C ASP A 516 2.01 -12.55 59.06
N ILE A 517 1.12 -11.85 58.36
CA ILE A 517 1.27 -10.42 58.02
C ILE A 517 -0.01 -9.68 58.45
N PRO A 518 0.07 -8.73 59.42
CA PRO A 518 -1.09 -7.99 59.89
C PRO A 518 -1.62 -7.02 58.81
N ILE A 519 -2.95 -6.97 58.66
CA ILE A 519 -3.64 -6.11 57.69
C ILE A 519 -3.91 -4.75 58.37
N SER A 520 -2.94 -3.84 58.37
CA SER A 520 -3.06 -2.56 59.10
C SER A 520 -3.69 -1.40 58.31
N ASP A 521 -4.23 -1.63 57.10
CA ASP A 521 -4.74 -0.54 56.25
C ASP A 521 -5.90 -0.99 55.34
N GLU A 522 -7.03 -0.28 55.36
CA GLU A 522 -8.20 -0.50 54.47
C GLU A 522 -7.87 -0.31 52.97
N ARG A 523 -6.67 0.19 52.64
CA ARG A 523 -6.14 0.27 51.26
C ARG A 523 -5.57 -1.05 50.73
N TYR A 524 -5.57 -2.11 51.56
CA TYR A 524 -5.12 -3.45 51.19
C TYR A 524 -5.88 -4.03 49.98
N ASP A 525 -7.15 -3.65 49.82
CA ASP A 525 -7.99 -4.06 48.70
C ASP A 525 -7.66 -3.35 47.38
N GLU A 526 -6.84 -2.29 47.39
CA GLU A 526 -6.57 -1.53 46.17
C GLU A 526 -5.34 -2.00 45.40
N TYR A 527 -4.15 -2.24 45.98
CA TYR A 527 -3.01 -2.73 45.17
C TYR A 527 -1.94 -3.49 45.99
N PRO A 528 -1.82 -4.83 45.83
CA PRO A 528 -0.82 -5.66 46.52
C PRO A 528 0.63 -5.51 45.98
N TRP A 529 0.92 -4.43 45.25
CA TRP A 529 2.22 -4.05 44.69
C TRP A 529 2.67 -2.81 45.40
N GLY A 530 3.90 -2.74 45.90
CA GLY A 530 4.41 -1.44 46.35
C GLY A 530 4.12 -0.39 45.29
N GLN A 531 3.48 0.71 45.71
CA GLN A 531 2.62 1.54 44.85
C GLN A 531 3.10 1.60 43.40
N PRO A 532 2.38 1.04 42.43
CA PRO A 532 2.82 1.02 41.05
C PRO A 532 2.92 2.47 40.57
N LYS A 533 4.08 2.85 40.03
CA LYS A 533 4.25 4.15 39.40
C LYS A 533 4.76 3.98 37.97
N ALA A 534 3.97 4.53 37.05
CA ALA A 534 4.23 4.52 35.61
C ALA A 534 5.63 5.04 35.26
N GLU A 535 6.13 6.01 36.02
CA GLU A 535 7.45 6.63 35.82
C GLU A 535 8.64 5.66 35.92
N PHE A 536 8.46 4.48 36.51
CA PHE A 536 9.51 3.45 36.62
C PHE A 536 9.33 2.28 35.64
N THR A 537 8.24 2.25 34.88
CA THR A 537 7.84 1.07 34.10
C THR A 537 7.66 1.43 32.64
N LYS A 538 8.78 1.31 31.89
CA LYS A 538 8.80 1.45 30.44
C LYS A 538 8.51 0.13 29.76
N LYS A 539 7.53 0.15 28.85
CA LYS A 539 7.22 -0.89 27.89
C LYS A 539 7.92 -0.60 26.56
N VAL A 540 8.44 -1.65 25.94
CA VAL A 540 8.98 -1.64 24.59
C VAL A 540 7.93 -2.27 23.67
N SER A 541 7.50 -1.56 22.64
CA SER A 541 6.55 -2.09 21.66
C SER A 541 7.17 -3.23 20.84
N SER A 542 6.33 -3.98 20.13
CA SER A 542 6.83 -4.80 19.02
C SER A 542 7.26 -3.90 17.85
N SER A 543 8.14 -4.43 17.01
CA SER A 543 8.50 -3.89 15.71
C SER A 543 7.37 -4.17 14.72
N THR A 544 6.91 -3.13 14.03
CA THR A 544 5.86 -3.25 13.02
C THR A 544 6.47 -3.57 11.66
N GLN A 545 5.97 -4.57 10.95
CA GLN A 545 6.39 -4.79 9.57
C GLN A 545 5.82 -3.70 8.66
N ALA A 546 6.69 -3.03 7.91
CA ALA A 546 6.34 -1.90 7.03
C ALA A 546 7.01 -2.10 5.66
N VAL A 547 6.45 -3.00 4.86
CA VAL A 547 7.02 -3.33 3.53
C VAL A 547 6.62 -2.25 2.52
N PRO A 548 7.57 -1.51 1.93
CA PRO A 548 7.25 -0.55 0.90
C PRO A 548 6.75 -1.25 -0.36
N ALA A 549 5.77 -0.65 -1.02
CA ALA A 549 5.32 -1.15 -2.31
C ALA A 549 6.43 -1.04 -3.35
N TYR A 550 6.56 -2.09 -4.17
CA TYR A 550 7.66 -2.21 -5.12
C TYR A 550 7.21 -2.83 -6.45
N PHE A 551 7.65 -2.20 -7.55
CA PHE A 551 7.26 -2.55 -8.92
C PHE A 551 8.48 -2.83 -9.83
N GLY A 552 9.64 -3.15 -9.25
CA GLY A 552 10.83 -3.55 -10.01
C GLY A 552 11.74 -2.42 -10.46
N GLN A 553 11.63 -1.24 -9.85
CA GLN A 553 12.51 -0.09 -10.07
C GLN A 553 13.25 0.22 -8.77
N HIS A 554 14.43 -0.36 -8.58
CA HIS A 554 15.17 -0.30 -7.30
C HIS A 554 15.47 1.14 -6.85
N ASP A 555 15.62 2.08 -7.76
CA ASP A 555 15.91 3.50 -7.53
C ASP A 555 14.64 4.33 -7.25
N LYS A 556 13.45 3.74 -7.31
CA LYS A 556 12.19 4.40 -6.95
C LYS A 556 11.69 3.84 -5.62
N PHE A 557 11.61 4.70 -4.61
CA PHE A 557 11.19 4.32 -3.28
C PHE A 557 9.82 4.91 -2.96
N TYR A 558 8.86 4.06 -2.63
CA TYR A 558 7.53 4.48 -2.24
C TYR A 558 7.43 4.65 -0.73
N PHE A 559 7.06 5.86 -0.27
CA PHE A 559 6.87 6.14 1.14
C PHE A 559 5.85 7.27 1.39
N ASN A 560 4.95 7.08 2.37
CA ASN A 560 3.93 8.07 2.79
C ASN A 560 3.14 8.74 1.64
N GLY A 561 2.73 7.96 0.64
CA GLY A 561 1.89 8.47 -0.46
C GLY A 561 2.66 9.01 -1.64
N ASN A 562 4.00 9.00 -1.64
CA ASN A 562 4.80 9.56 -2.73
C ASN A 562 5.91 8.60 -3.16
N TYR A 563 6.29 8.68 -4.43
CA TYR A 563 7.52 8.07 -4.93
C TYR A 563 8.66 9.06 -4.87
N TYR A 564 9.79 8.58 -4.38
CA TYR A 564 11.05 9.31 -4.34
C TYR A 564 12.04 8.64 -5.29
N ASP A 565 12.57 9.41 -6.22
CA ASP A 565 13.68 9.01 -7.06
C ASP A 565 14.99 9.11 -6.26
N LEU A 566 15.48 7.97 -5.79
CA LEU A 566 16.71 7.88 -5.01
C LEU A 566 17.96 8.21 -5.84
N SER A 567 17.84 8.18 -7.17
CA SER A 567 18.90 8.58 -8.11
C SER A 567 18.92 10.09 -8.38
N ALA A 568 17.89 10.84 -7.97
CA ALA A 568 17.77 12.27 -8.24
C ALA A 568 19.03 13.05 -7.79
N SER A 569 19.49 13.99 -8.62
CA SER A 569 20.62 14.86 -8.29
C SER A 569 20.19 16.23 -7.77
N HIS A 570 18.89 16.54 -7.82
CA HIS A 570 18.34 17.83 -7.43
C HIS A 570 16.91 17.66 -6.90
N VAL A 571 16.52 18.56 -5.99
CA VAL A 571 15.22 18.53 -5.28
C VAL A 571 14.03 18.61 -6.27
N ASP A 572 14.25 19.29 -7.40
CA ASP A 572 13.28 19.47 -8.48
C ASP A 572 12.94 18.21 -9.27
N LYS A 573 13.68 17.12 -9.01
CA LYS A 573 13.57 15.83 -9.70
C LYS A 573 13.31 14.69 -8.72
N LEU A 574 12.74 14.99 -7.55
CA LEU A 574 12.46 13.99 -6.51
C LEU A 574 11.32 13.04 -6.89
N ALA A 575 10.36 13.47 -7.70
CA ALA A 575 9.36 12.61 -8.31
C ALA A 575 9.84 12.09 -9.67
N PRO A 576 9.33 10.92 -10.12
CA PRO A 576 9.61 10.37 -11.45
C PRO A 576 9.43 11.39 -12.58
N ALA A 577 10.25 11.27 -13.64
CA ALA A 577 10.40 12.29 -14.69
C ALA A 577 9.10 12.60 -15.46
N ASP A 578 8.14 11.67 -15.50
CA ASP A 578 6.81 11.81 -16.09
C ASP A 578 5.80 12.53 -15.17
N ALA A 579 6.20 12.87 -13.94
CA ALA A 579 5.36 13.49 -12.93
C ALA A 579 5.77 14.96 -12.66
N VAL A 580 5.89 15.79 -13.70
CA VAL A 580 6.25 17.23 -13.59
C VAL A 580 5.38 17.96 -12.55
N LYS A 581 4.07 17.69 -12.54
CA LYS A 581 3.13 18.24 -11.55
C LYS A 581 3.37 17.71 -10.12
N ALA A 582 3.84 16.47 -9.99
CA ALA A 582 4.19 15.91 -8.67
C ALA A 582 5.47 16.56 -8.12
N ASN A 583 6.48 16.81 -8.97
CA ASN A 583 7.66 17.58 -8.59
C ASN A 583 7.29 19.00 -8.15
N GLN A 584 6.39 19.66 -8.88
CA GLN A 584 5.87 20.97 -8.48
C GLN A 584 5.11 20.91 -7.13
N SER A 585 4.25 19.91 -6.94
CA SER A 585 3.51 19.71 -5.69
C SER A 585 4.43 19.43 -4.49
N ILE A 586 5.50 18.65 -4.68
CA ILE A 586 6.51 18.41 -3.64
C ILE A 586 7.18 19.72 -3.24
N LYS A 587 7.60 20.55 -4.21
CA LYS A 587 8.22 21.86 -3.91
C LYS A 587 7.27 22.83 -3.24
N GLU A 588 6.03 22.91 -3.71
CA GLU A 588 5.01 23.80 -3.13
C GLU A 588 4.69 23.39 -1.69
N LYS A 589 4.65 22.08 -1.41
CA LYS A 589 4.42 21.55 -0.07
C LYS A 589 5.65 21.65 0.85
N TYR A 590 6.84 21.45 0.29
CA TYR A 590 8.12 21.40 1.00
C TYR A 590 9.13 22.36 0.36
N PRO A 591 8.95 23.69 0.51
CA PRO A 591 9.81 24.66 -0.15
C PRO A 591 11.26 24.60 0.32
N ASP A 592 11.49 24.12 1.55
CA ASP A 592 12.82 23.97 2.15
C ASP A 592 13.39 22.54 1.99
N ALA A 593 12.87 21.75 1.06
CA ALA A 593 13.35 20.40 0.81
C ALA A 593 14.84 20.40 0.43
N LYS A 594 15.60 19.46 1.01
CA LYS A 594 17.04 19.32 0.78
C LYS A 594 17.35 17.94 0.24
N LEU A 595 18.27 17.88 -0.71
CA LEU A 595 18.86 16.65 -1.22
C LEU A 595 20.37 16.75 -1.09
N ASN A 596 20.99 15.73 -0.49
CA ASN A 596 22.44 15.61 -0.39
C ASN A 596 22.87 14.19 -0.77
N LYS A 597 24.07 14.06 -1.33
CA LYS A 597 24.69 12.78 -1.69
C LYS A 597 26.10 12.72 -1.12
N ASP A 598 26.21 12.22 0.11
CA ASP A 598 27.48 12.04 0.80
C ASP A 598 27.79 10.55 0.94
N ASN A 599 29.05 10.14 0.75
CA ASN A 599 29.47 8.74 0.85
C ASN A 599 28.61 7.78 0.00
N GLN A 600 28.11 8.26 -1.14
CA GLN A 600 27.17 7.55 -2.02
C GLN A 600 25.83 7.16 -1.36
N VAL A 601 25.46 7.83 -0.27
CA VAL A 601 24.14 7.75 0.38
C VAL A 601 23.33 8.99 0.00
N THR A 602 22.16 8.78 -0.59
CA THR A 602 21.20 9.84 -0.90
C THR A 602 20.43 10.18 0.38
N THR A 603 20.52 11.43 0.82
CA THR A 603 19.73 11.99 1.92
C THR A 603 18.73 12.98 1.38
N ILE A 604 17.44 12.74 1.62
CA ILE A 604 16.33 13.63 1.27
C ILE A 604 15.69 14.10 2.57
N VAL A 605 15.54 15.40 2.75
CA VAL A 605 14.88 16.00 3.91
C VAL A 605 13.73 16.86 3.44
N LEU A 606 12.55 16.61 3.99
CA LEU A 606 11.30 17.30 3.67
C LEU A 606 10.75 17.94 4.94
N GLN A 607 10.54 19.26 4.89
CA GLN A 607 9.94 20.04 5.96
C GLN A 607 8.87 20.97 5.39
N GLU A 608 7.69 21.00 6.00
CA GLU A 608 6.62 21.91 5.55
C GLU A 608 6.90 23.34 6.00
N ALA A 609 6.56 24.31 5.14
CA ALA A 609 6.88 25.73 5.28
C ALA A 609 6.32 26.40 6.55
N LYS A 610 5.20 25.91 7.08
CA LYS A 610 4.51 26.50 8.26
C LYS A 610 3.76 25.43 9.08
N GLY A 611 3.86 25.52 10.41
CA GLY A 611 2.88 24.92 11.33
C GLY A 611 3.27 23.62 12.05
N GLY A 612 4.55 23.30 12.21
CA GLY A 612 4.96 22.18 13.09
C GLY A 612 4.62 20.77 12.57
N LYS A 613 4.39 20.61 11.26
CA LYS A 613 4.14 19.32 10.61
C LYS A 613 5.40 18.44 10.60
N PRO A 614 5.26 17.11 10.50
CA PRO A 614 6.34 16.16 10.76
C PRO A 614 7.49 16.25 9.75
N TYR A 615 8.70 16.35 10.30
CA TYR A 615 9.96 16.21 9.58
C TYR A 615 10.05 14.82 8.96
N THR A 616 10.23 14.73 7.64
CA THR A 616 10.53 13.45 6.97
C THR A 616 11.95 13.48 6.43
N ALA A 617 12.79 12.52 6.84
CA ALA A 617 14.11 12.32 6.27
C ALA A 617 14.27 10.90 5.75
N ILE A 618 14.77 10.76 4.53
CA ILE A 618 15.07 9.48 3.88
C ILE A 618 16.58 9.43 3.68
N ARG A 619 17.23 8.37 4.14
CA ARG A 619 18.63 8.07 3.84
C ARG A 619 18.68 6.72 3.16
N ALA A 620 19.17 6.70 1.93
CA ALA A 620 19.16 5.51 1.11
C ALA A 620 20.47 5.31 0.37
N LYS A 621 20.91 4.06 0.29
CA LYS A 621 22.00 3.62 -0.58
C LYS A 621 21.39 2.83 -1.73
N SER A 622 21.73 3.23 -2.96
CA SER A 622 21.36 2.52 -4.19
C SER A 622 22.61 1.97 -4.86
N TYR A 623 22.51 0.74 -5.34
CA TYR A 623 23.44 0.13 -6.30
C TYR A 623 22.68 -0.12 -7.62
N GLN A 624 23.13 -1.03 -8.50
CA GLN A 624 22.53 -1.23 -9.83
C GLN A 624 21.21 -2.00 -9.81
N HIS A 625 21.01 -2.85 -8.80
CA HIS A 625 19.84 -3.73 -8.70
C HIS A 625 19.09 -3.62 -7.38
N ILE A 626 19.69 -3.00 -6.37
CA ILE A 626 19.13 -2.87 -5.02
C ILE A 626 19.15 -1.44 -4.50
N SER A 627 18.24 -1.14 -3.58
CA SER A 627 18.29 0.03 -2.70
C SER A 627 17.85 -0.33 -1.29
N PHE A 628 18.43 0.30 -0.29
CA PHE A 628 18.06 0.09 1.11
C PHE A 628 18.36 1.34 1.93
N GLY A 629 17.76 1.43 3.10
CA GLY A 629 18.09 2.47 4.06
C GLY A 629 17.03 2.70 5.11
N GLU A 630 16.91 3.95 5.55
CA GLU A 630 16.07 4.34 6.67
C GLU A 630 15.22 5.57 6.34
N THR A 631 14.07 5.65 7.00
CA THR A 631 13.24 6.86 7.02
C THR A 631 12.98 7.27 8.46
N LEU A 632 13.02 8.58 8.71
CA LEU A 632 12.59 9.21 9.96
C LEU A 632 11.38 10.07 9.62
N TYR A 633 10.30 9.92 10.37
CA TYR A 633 9.05 10.66 10.20
C TYR A 633 8.31 10.71 11.53
N ASN A 634 7.28 11.53 11.66
CA ASN A 634 6.33 11.32 12.76
C ASN A 634 5.12 10.55 12.24
N ASP A 635 4.70 9.57 13.02
CA ASP A 635 3.52 8.75 12.74
C ASP A 635 2.21 9.57 12.82
N ALA A 636 1.06 8.89 12.68
CA ALA A 636 -0.25 9.51 12.77
C ALA A 636 -0.52 10.19 14.12
N ASN A 637 0.17 9.77 15.19
CA ASN A 637 0.09 10.33 16.53
C ASN A 637 1.15 11.41 16.79
N GLN A 638 1.89 11.83 15.75
CA GLN A 638 3.02 12.77 15.85
C GLN A 638 4.20 12.23 16.68
N THR A 639 4.30 10.91 16.84
CA THR A 639 5.44 10.27 17.51
C THR A 639 6.59 10.10 16.53
N PRO A 640 7.80 10.61 16.84
CA PRO A 640 8.98 10.37 16.02
C PRO A 640 9.24 8.87 15.87
N THR A 641 9.22 8.41 14.64
CA THR A 641 9.32 7.00 14.26
C THR A 641 10.43 6.84 13.24
N ARG A 642 11.14 5.72 13.34
CA ARG A 642 12.18 5.34 12.39
C ARG A 642 11.79 4.02 11.74
N SER A 643 11.79 3.97 10.42
CA SER A 643 11.61 2.73 9.68
C SER A 643 12.82 2.43 8.80
N TYR A 644 12.98 1.17 8.47
CA TYR A 644 14.04 0.65 7.62
C TYR A 644 13.42 -0.06 6.43
N PHE A 645 14.08 -0.01 5.30
CA PHE A 645 13.63 -0.66 4.08
C PHE A 645 14.78 -1.25 3.28
N VAL A 646 14.47 -2.28 2.52
CA VAL A 646 15.35 -2.87 1.50
C VAL A 646 14.49 -3.35 0.34
N GLN A 647 14.90 -3.01 -0.88
CA GLN A 647 14.20 -3.37 -2.10
C GLN A 647 15.18 -3.72 -3.23
N GLY A 648 14.81 -4.66 -4.09
CA GLY A 648 15.67 -5.09 -5.18
C GLY A 648 14.99 -5.99 -6.20
N GLY A 649 15.62 -6.06 -7.37
CA GLY A 649 15.17 -6.84 -8.52
C GLY A 649 14.56 -5.96 -9.60
N ARG A 650 14.97 -6.14 -10.86
CA ARG A 650 14.42 -5.40 -11.99
C ARG A 650 13.36 -6.21 -12.71
N ALA A 651 12.34 -5.54 -13.23
CA ALA A 651 11.30 -6.19 -14.02
C ALA A 651 11.88 -6.96 -15.22
N ASP A 652 12.94 -6.44 -15.83
CA ASP A 652 13.52 -6.89 -17.10
C ASP A 652 14.79 -7.72 -16.99
N THR A 653 15.32 -7.89 -15.79
CA THR A 653 16.60 -8.58 -15.58
C THR A 653 16.35 -9.82 -14.73
N SER A 654 16.63 -11.00 -15.27
CA SER A 654 16.62 -12.23 -14.47
C SER A 654 17.92 -12.29 -13.65
N THR A 655 17.79 -12.51 -12.35
CA THR A 655 18.94 -12.79 -11.49
C THR A 655 19.49 -14.17 -11.82
N THR A 656 20.80 -14.25 -12.06
CA THR A 656 21.54 -15.52 -12.17
C THR A 656 22.69 -15.54 -11.17
N LEU A 657 23.03 -16.73 -10.68
CA LEU A 657 24.16 -16.92 -9.76
C LEU A 657 25.35 -17.59 -10.45
N PRO A 658 26.57 -17.39 -9.95
CA PRO A 658 27.70 -18.24 -10.32
C PRO A 658 27.39 -19.71 -10.00
N THR A 659 27.90 -20.64 -10.82
CA THR A 659 27.76 -22.08 -10.55
C THR A 659 28.71 -22.59 -9.47
N ALA A 660 29.76 -21.82 -9.16
CA ALA A 660 30.87 -22.21 -8.29
C ALA A 660 31.66 -20.97 -7.85
N GLY A 661 32.47 -21.14 -6.80
CA GLY A 661 33.47 -20.16 -6.36
C GLY A 661 33.10 -19.37 -5.10
N GLN A 662 34.16 -18.80 -4.51
CA GLN A 662 34.11 -18.01 -3.29
C GLN A 662 34.29 -16.53 -3.58
N PHE A 663 33.42 -15.71 -3.01
CA PHE A 663 33.39 -14.27 -3.26
C PHE A 663 33.11 -13.50 -1.98
N THR A 664 33.80 -12.37 -1.84
CA THR A 664 33.53 -11.40 -0.79
C THR A 664 32.62 -10.30 -1.34
N TYR A 665 31.65 -9.88 -0.52
CA TYR A 665 30.74 -8.78 -0.80
C TYR A 665 30.92 -7.71 0.26
N ASN A 666 31.05 -6.45 -0.15
CA ASN A 666 31.16 -5.31 0.76
C ASN A 666 30.04 -4.32 0.55
N GLY A 667 29.59 -3.73 1.64
CA GLY A 667 28.41 -2.90 1.64
C GLY A 667 28.27 -2.02 2.85
N LEU A 668 27.04 -1.54 3.03
CA LEU A 668 26.63 -0.72 4.16
C LEU A 668 25.38 -1.35 4.80
N TRP A 669 25.06 -0.89 5.99
CA TRP A 669 23.84 -1.28 6.69
C TRP A 669 23.33 -0.16 7.60
N ALA A 670 22.07 -0.30 8.02
CA ALA A 670 21.45 0.53 9.04
C ALA A 670 20.51 -0.32 9.90
N GLY A 671 20.33 0.04 11.16
CA GLY A 671 19.55 -0.76 12.08
C GLY A 671 19.52 -0.24 13.50
N TYR A 672 19.07 -1.08 14.43
CA TYR A 672 18.95 -0.76 15.85
C TYR A 672 19.14 -1.98 16.74
N LEU A 673 19.45 -1.70 18.00
CA LEU A 673 19.37 -2.62 19.14
C LEU A 673 18.56 -1.94 20.25
N THR A 674 17.64 -2.68 20.87
CA THR A 674 16.92 -2.27 22.08
C THR A 674 16.91 -3.43 23.06
N GLN A 675 17.43 -3.22 24.28
CA GLN A 675 17.44 -4.25 25.31
C GLN A 675 17.08 -3.70 26.69
N LYS A 676 16.29 -4.47 27.43
CA LYS A 676 15.94 -4.23 28.84
C LYS A 676 16.07 -5.56 29.59
N LYS A 677 16.97 -5.62 30.58
CA LYS A 677 17.35 -6.87 31.26
C LYS A 677 16.35 -7.33 32.30
N ASP A 678 15.67 -6.41 32.97
CA ASP A 678 14.69 -6.74 34.00
C ASP A 678 13.25 -6.42 33.57
N LYS A 679 12.30 -7.19 34.12
CA LYS A 679 10.88 -7.20 33.73
C LYS A 679 10.07 -5.98 34.22
N GLY A 680 10.69 -4.84 34.49
CA GLY A 680 10.00 -3.68 35.09
C GLY A 680 9.56 -3.87 36.55
N TYR A 681 9.61 -5.11 37.06
CA TYR A 681 9.41 -5.48 38.46
C TYR A 681 10.46 -6.49 38.90
N SER A 682 10.75 -6.51 40.20
CA SER A 682 11.59 -7.54 40.82
C SER A 682 11.17 -7.78 42.26
N ASP A 683 11.32 -9.02 42.72
CA ASP A 683 11.24 -9.46 44.12
C ASP A 683 12.63 -9.61 44.77
N LYS A 684 13.71 -9.42 43.99
CA LYS A 684 15.08 -9.58 44.47
C LYS A 684 15.52 -8.33 45.19
N GLU A 685 15.78 -8.48 46.49
CA GLU A 685 16.16 -7.39 47.37
C GLU A 685 17.31 -6.54 46.82
N GLU A 686 18.39 -7.16 46.35
CA GLU A 686 19.55 -6.46 45.78
C GLU A 686 19.18 -5.59 44.56
N ILE A 687 18.28 -6.08 43.69
CA ILE A 687 17.84 -5.34 42.50
C ILE A 687 16.97 -4.16 42.91
N ILE A 688 16.07 -4.37 43.87
CA ILE A 688 15.18 -3.32 44.39
C ILE A 688 16.00 -2.23 45.09
N LYS A 689 16.98 -2.60 45.93
CA LYS A 689 17.90 -1.65 46.57
C LYS A 689 18.66 -0.81 45.55
N ALA A 690 19.10 -1.43 44.46
CA ALA A 690 19.89 -0.75 43.42
C ALA A 690 19.04 0.09 42.45
N LYS A 691 17.83 -0.34 42.11
CA LYS A 691 17.04 0.18 40.97
C LYS A 691 15.62 0.62 41.33
N GLY A 692 15.15 0.28 42.52
CA GLY A 692 13.84 0.65 43.02
C GLY A 692 13.74 2.13 43.38
N HIS A 693 12.52 2.62 43.48
CA HIS A 693 12.27 3.97 43.97
C HIS A 693 12.67 4.10 45.46
N GLN A 694 13.29 5.21 45.84
CA GLN A 694 13.73 5.44 47.22
C GLN A 694 12.60 5.35 48.25
N GLY A 695 11.35 5.61 47.86
CA GLY A 695 10.18 5.45 48.74
C GLY A 695 9.88 4.01 49.17
N TYR A 696 10.51 3.01 48.53
CA TYR A 696 10.46 1.60 48.95
C TYR A 696 11.58 1.23 49.94
N LEU A 697 12.56 2.11 50.11
CA LEU A 697 13.72 1.90 50.97
C LEU A 697 13.59 2.76 52.22
N LEU A 698 14.15 2.27 53.32
CA LEU A 698 14.22 2.99 54.59
C LEU A 698 15.18 4.16 54.47
N THR A 699 14.71 5.31 54.93
CA THR A 699 15.51 6.52 55.06
C THR A 699 16.09 6.57 56.46
N GLU A 700 17.42 6.71 56.58
CA GLU A 700 18.12 6.70 57.88
C GLU A 700 18.00 5.34 58.58
N ASP A 701 18.69 5.16 59.71
CA ASP A 701 18.62 3.90 60.46
C ASP A 701 17.22 3.81 61.10
N PHE A 702 16.45 2.78 60.74
CA PHE A 702 15.05 2.64 61.13
C PHE A 702 14.90 1.47 62.09
N THR A 703 14.49 1.78 63.32
CA THR A 703 14.05 0.79 64.30
C THR A 703 12.52 0.81 64.32
N PRO A 704 11.83 -0.31 64.05
CA PRO A 704 10.38 -0.36 64.18
C PRO A 704 10.00 -0.12 65.66
N GLU A 705 9.06 0.78 65.93
CA GLU A 705 8.51 0.92 67.28
C GLU A 705 7.68 -0.34 67.59
N GLU A 706 7.93 -1.00 68.74
CA GLU A 706 7.10 -2.11 69.19
C GLU A 706 5.69 -1.58 69.50
N ASP A 707 4.66 -2.25 68.99
CA ASP A 707 3.27 -1.93 69.24
C ASP A 707 2.96 -2.12 70.75
N ASP A 708 2.93 -1.03 71.52
CA ASP A 708 2.41 -1.01 72.89
C ASP A 708 0.88 -1.25 72.86
N ASP A 709 0.48 -2.53 72.97
CA ASP A 709 -0.88 -2.91 73.32
C ASP A 709 -1.19 -2.44 74.75
N ASP A 710 -1.74 -1.24 74.82
CA ASP A 710 -2.28 -0.61 76.03
C ASP A 710 -3.59 -1.33 76.46
N LEU A 711 -3.48 -2.57 76.94
CA LEU A 711 -4.54 -3.29 77.67
C LEU A 711 -4.20 -3.40 79.15
N VAL A 712 -4.54 -2.31 79.83
CA VAL A 712 -4.80 -2.13 81.26
C VAL A 712 -5.05 -3.44 82.03
N ALA A 713 -4.02 -3.93 82.73
CA ALA A 713 -4.18 -4.87 83.84
C ALA A 713 -3.85 -4.14 85.15
N SER A 714 -4.91 -3.89 85.92
CA SER A 714 -4.86 -3.33 87.27
C SER A 714 -3.89 -4.10 88.18
N ALA A 715 -3.11 -3.33 88.93
CA ALA A 715 -2.22 -3.75 90.01
C ALA A 715 -2.74 -4.94 90.84
N GLY A 716 -1.92 -6.00 90.87
CA GLY A 716 -1.93 -7.07 91.86
C GLY A 716 -0.48 -7.53 92.04
N LEU A 717 0.04 -7.33 93.25
CA LEU A 717 1.42 -7.51 93.67
C LEU A 717 1.93 -8.96 93.59
N GLN A 718 3.27 -9.05 93.53
CA GLN A 718 4.17 -10.15 93.95
C GLN A 718 4.24 -11.39 93.08
N ASP A 719 5.38 -12.07 92.98
CA ASP A 719 6.81 -11.78 93.08
C ASP A 719 7.42 -13.08 92.53
N ASP A 720 8.48 -12.93 91.74
CA ASP A 720 9.66 -13.79 91.69
C ASP A 720 9.49 -15.32 91.47
N ASP A 721 9.88 -15.81 90.29
CA ASP A 721 11.19 -16.45 90.14
C ASP A 721 11.44 -16.99 88.71
N ALA A 722 12.53 -16.49 88.13
CA ALA A 722 13.52 -17.11 87.24
C ALA A 722 13.09 -18.13 86.15
N ASP A 723 13.32 -17.75 84.89
CA ASP A 723 14.31 -18.35 83.95
C ASP A 723 13.93 -17.87 82.54
N ALA A 724 14.66 -16.93 81.97
CA ALA A 724 15.83 -17.13 81.10
C ALA A 724 15.45 -17.29 79.62
N ASP A 725 16.24 -16.59 78.79
CA ASP A 725 16.25 -16.51 77.31
C ASP A 725 15.22 -15.50 76.76
N ASP A 726 15.56 -14.21 76.60
CA ASP A 726 16.55 -13.68 75.65
C ASP A 726 16.52 -14.44 74.32
N ASP A 727 15.67 -13.94 73.41
CA ASP A 727 15.87 -13.90 71.97
C ASP A 727 14.93 -12.81 71.39
N GLY A 728 14.83 -11.67 72.08
CA GLY A 728 14.19 -10.47 71.54
C GLY A 728 15.15 -9.86 70.54
N ALA A 729 15.28 -10.46 69.36
CA ALA A 729 16.08 -9.88 68.28
C ALA A 729 15.44 -8.53 67.91
N ASP A 730 15.98 -7.44 68.45
CA ASP A 730 15.76 -6.08 67.95
C ASP A 730 16.06 -6.13 66.45
N ASN A 731 15.01 -6.20 65.62
CA ASN A 731 15.13 -6.18 64.17
C ASN A 731 15.47 -4.75 63.74
N VAL A 732 16.71 -4.32 63.98
CA VAL A 732 17.22 -3.02 63.56
C VAL A 732 17.42 -3.04 62.05
N TYR A 733 16.49 -2.46 61.30
CA TYR A 733 16.61 -2.33 59.85
C TYR A 733 17.60 -1.21 59.50
N GLN A 734 18.51 -1.50 58.58
CA GLN A 734 19.56 -0.58 58.19
C GLN A 734 19.06 0.41 57.15
N LYS A 735 19.64 1.62 57.13
CA LYS A 735 19.41 2.58 56.05
C LYS A 735 19.59 1.92 54.67
N GLY A 736 18.59 2.07 53.81
CA GLY A 736 18.60 1.48 52.46
C GLY A 736 18.04 0.06 52.39
N ASP A 737 17.61 -0.54 53.51
CA ASP A 737 16.80 -1.76 53.50
C ASP A 737 15.40 -1.50 52.96
N ILE A 738 14.74 -2.53 52.42
CA ILE A 738 13.37 -2.42 51.93
C ILE A 738 12.46 -2.22 53.15
N ARG A 739 11.55 -1.24 53.08
CA ARG A 739 10.62 -0.96 54.18
C ARG A 739 9.76 -2.20 54.46
N PRO A 740 9.48 -2.55 55.74
CA PRO A 740 8.79 -3.79 56.09
C PRO A 740 7.46 -4.00 55.35
N GLU A 741 6.69 -2.94 55.10
CA GLU A 741 5.42 -3.03 54.36
C GLU A 741 5.57 -3.37 52.86
N PHE A 742 6.79 -3.31 52.32
CA PHE A 742 7.14 -3.71 50.96
C PHE A 742 8.00 -4.98 50.90
N ALA A 743 8.37 -5.54 52.05
CA ALA A 743 9.14 -6.77 52.12
C ALA A 743 8.39 -7.92 51.43
N ASN A 744 9.13 -8.77 50.72
CA ASN A 744 8.60 -9.91 49.94
C ASN A 744 7.60 -9.54 48.82
N LYS A 745 7.41 -8.25 48.50
CA LYS A 745 6.59 -7.82 47.37
C LYS A 745 7.44 -7.68 46.11
N HIS A 746 6.84 -7.96 44.96
CA HIS A 746 7.43 -7.53 43.70
C HIS A 746 7.26 -6.00 43.57
N LEU A 747 8.37 -5.29 43.43
CA LEU A 747 8.41 -3.83 43.35
C LEU A 747 8.77 -3.34 41.95
N PRO A 748 8.17 -2.24 41.47
CA PRO A 748 8.60 -1.58 40.26
C PRO A 748 10.08 -1.19 40.35
N ILE A 749 10.84 -1.46 39.30
CA ILE A 749 12.25 -1.09 39.20
C ILE A 749 12.47 -0.15 38.03
N ASN A 750 13.25 0.90 38.25
CA ASN A 750 13.60 1.89 37.25
C ASN A 750 14.78 1.40 36.39
N GLU A 751 14.57 0.31 35.66
CA GLU A 751 15.59 -0.25 34.76
C GLU A 751 15.68 0.58 33.46
N PRO A 752 16.84 1.16 33.12
CA PRO A 752 17.03 1.84 31.85
C PRO A 752 16.78 0.88 30.68
N THR A 753 16.01 1.36 29.71
CA THR A 753 15.95 0.70 28.40
C THR A 753 17.12 1.18 27.58
N TYR A 754 18.00 0.26 27.19
CA TYR A 754 19.17 0.57 26.41
C TYR A 754 18.83 0.51 24.93
N GLU A 755 19.12 1.59 24.23
CA GLU A 755 18.86 1.70 22.79
C GLU A 755 20.10 2.18 22.05
N LYS A 756 20.41 1.51 20.94
CA LYS A 756 21.43 1.93 19.98
C LYS A 756 20.81 1.99 18.60
N THR A 757 21.06 3.08 17.88
CA THR A 757 20.64 3.23 16.49
C THR A 757 21.88 3.39 15.62
N PHE A 758 21.89 2.68 14.50
CA PHE A 758 22.94 2.68 13.49
C PHE A 758 22.36 3.32 12.23
N SER A 759 22.64 4.62 12.07
CA SER A 759 22.15 5.37 10.92
C SER A 759 22.87 4.98 9.62
N LEU A 760 22.20 5.17 8.48
CA LEU A 760 22.84 5.02 7.17
C LEU A 760 23.57 6.32 6.81
N ASP A 761 24.80 6.49 7.30
CA ASP A 761 25.65 7.66 7.03
C ASP A 761 26.95 7.32 6.26
N GLY A 762 27.04 6.08 5.77
CA GLY A 762 28.18 5.56 5.03
C GLY A 762 29.30 5.00 5.90
N LYS A 763 29.19 5.07 7.24
CA LYS A 763 30.24 4.61 8.15
C LYS A 763 30.11 3.14 8.52
N ASN A 764 28.90 2.69 8.83
CA ASN A 764 28.61 1.30 9.19
C ASN A 764 28.82 0.38 7.98
N LYS A 765 29.64 -0.65 8.13
CA LYS A 765 30.08 -1.53 7.02
C LYS A 765 29.45 -2.91 7.12
N ALA A 766 29.09 -3.47 5.99
CA ALA A 766 28.64 -4.85 5.87
C ALA A 766 29.66 -5.64 5.05
N LYS A 767 30.04 -6.82 5.51
CA LYS A 767 30.91 -7.74 4.77
C LYS A 767 30.31 -9.13 4.78
N PHE A 768 30.29 -9.79 3.62
CA PHE A 768 29.85 -11.18 3.50
C PHE A 768 30.88 -11.98 2.73
N ASP A 769 31.13 -13.20 3.19
CA ASP A 769 31.92 -14.19 2.48
C ASP A 769 30.95 -15.29 2.04
N VAL A 770 30.86 -15.50 0.73
CA VAL A 770 29.85 -16.35 0.06
C VAL A 770 30.58 -17.45 -0.69
N ASP A 771 30.17 -18.69 -0.47
CA ASP A 771 30.69 -19.87 -1.12
C ASP A 771 29.58 -20.55 -1.92
N PHE A 772 29.62 -20.41 -3.26
CA PHE A 772 28.66 -21.07 -4.15
C PHE A 772 28.99 -22.55 -4.39
N ASP A 773 30.19 -23.03 -4.03
CA ASP A 773 30.52 -24.46 -4.09
C ASP A 773 29.79 -25.23 -2.98
N THR A 774 29.64 -24.60 -1.81
CA THR A 774 28.93 -25.17 -0.66
C THR A 774 27.52 -24.60 -0.44
N ASN A 775 27.08 -23.65 -1.26
CA ASN A 775 25.83 -22.88 -1.12
C ASN A 775 25.66 -22.28 0.28
N SER A 776 26.74 -21.71 0.82
CA SER A 776 26.80 -21.17 2.17
C SER A 776 27.29 -19.73 2.19
N LEU A 777 26.97 -19.02 3.28
CA LEU A 777 27.51 -17.68 3.53
C LEU A 777 27.66 -17.38 5.02
N THR A 778 28.63 -16.53 5.31
CA THR A 778 28.82 -15.87 6.60
C THR A 778 29.01 -14.38 6.39
N GLY A 779 28.84 -13.56 7.42
CA GLY A 779 29.08 -12.13 7.28
C GLY A 779 29.09 -11.39 8.60
N ASN A 780 29.47 -10.12 8.55
CA ASN A 780 29.47 -9.23 9.70
C ASN A 780 28.86 -7.89 9.31
N LEU A 781 28.08 -7.33 10.24
CA LEU A 781 27.67 -5.93 10.21
C LEU A 781 28.45 -5.19 11.29
N ASN A 782 29.36 -4.33 10.86
CA ASN A 782 30.30 -3.61 11.71
C ASN A 782 29.86 -2.15 11.88
N ASP A 783 30.07 -1.59 13.06
CA ASP A 783 29.86 -0.15 13.27
C ASP A 783 31.01 0.69 12.69
N ASN A 784 30.97 2.01 12.92
CA ASN A 784 31.99 2.94 12.45
C ASN A 784 33.41 2.66 12.99
N ASN A 785 33.54 2.03 14.15
CA ASN A 785 34.84 1.71 14.75
C ASN A 785 35.40 0.38 14.25
N GLY A 786 34.60 -0.37 13.49
CA GLY A 786 34.94 -1.72 13.01
C GLY A 786 34.50 -2.82 13.96
N ASP A 787 33.85 -2.49 15.08
CA ASP A 787 33.35 -3.49 16.03
C ASP A 787 32.18 -4.26 15.41
N ILE A 788 32.18 -5.57 15.57
CA ILE A 788 31.12 -6.45 15.05
C ILE A 788 29.87 -6.23 15.90
N VAL A 789 28.80 -5.74 15.27
CA VAL A 789 27.48 -5.61 15.92
C VAL A 789 26.68 -6.88 15.72
N PHE A 790 26.58 -7.33 14.47
CA PHE A 790 25.90 -8.57 14.10
C PHE A 790 26.90 -9.51 13.44
N ASN A 791 27.06 -10.70 14.01
CA ASN A 791 27.78 -11.82 13.43
C ASN A 791 26.79 -12.75 12.72
N ILE A 792 26.81 -12.79 11.40
CA ILE A 792 25.92 -13.59 10.55
C ILE A 792 26.58 -14.93 10.26
N LYS A 793 25.89 -16.01 10.63
CA LYS A 793 26.37 -17.40 10.61
C LYS A 793 25.32 -18.34 10.04
N ASP A 794 25.76 -19.56 9.72
CA ASP A 794 24.90 -20.65 9.26
C ASP A 794 24.04 -20.30 8.04
N GLY A 795 24.56 -19.44 7.17
CA GLY A 795 23.87 -18.99 5.98
C GLY A 795 23.74 -20.09 4.93
N LYS A 796 22.54 -20.24 4.38
CA LYS A 796 22.19 -21.21 3.35
C LYS A 796 21.58 -20.50 2.16
N ILE A 797 22.05 -20.86 0.97
CA ILE A 797 21.59 -20.33 -0.30
C ILE A 797 20.62 -21.33 -0.93
N ASP A 798 19.44 -20.85 -1.33
CA ASP A 798 18.41 -21.61 -2.04
C ASP A 798 17.88 -20.79 -3.22
N GLY A 799 18.18 -21.25 -4.43
CA GLY A 799 17.99 -20.48 -5.64
C GLY A 799 18.73 -19.16 -5.55
N THR A 800 18.02 -18.04 -5.67
CA THR A 800 18.61 -16.68 -5.52
C THR A 800 18.46 -16.12 -4.11
N ALA A 801 17.71 -16.79 -3.24
CA ALA A 801 17.47 -16.36 -1.87
C ALA A 801 18.49 -16.97 -0.92
N PHE A 802 18.61 -16.37 0.27
CA PHE A 802 19.35 -16.99 1.36
C PHE A 802 18.69 -16.71 2.71
N THR A 803 18.92 -17.63 3.63
CA THR A 803 18.55 -17.50 5.05
C THR A 803 19.77 -17.75 5.90
N ALA A 804 19.92 -17.02 7.01
CA ALA A 804 21.00 -17.21 7.96
C ALA A 804 20.53 -16.92 9.38
N LYS A 805 21.40 -17.14 10.36
CA LYS A 805 21.24 -16.67 11.73
C LYS A 805 22.21 -15.53 12.01
N ALA A 806 21.88 -14.67 12.96
CA ALA A 806 22.80 -13.67 13.46
C ALA A 806 22.76 -13.58 14.98
N ASP A 807 23.91 -13.24 15.55
CA ASP A 807 24.03 -12.93 16.97
C ASP A 807 24.62 -11.53 17.16
N VAL A 808 24.23 -10.91 18.26
CA VAL A 808 24.88 -9.76 18.87
C VAL A 808 25.59 -10.31 20.10
N SER A 809 26.91 -10.44 20.05
CA SER A 809 27.71 -11.05 21.11
C SER A 809 28.55 -10.00 21.83
N ASP A 810 28.10 -9.62 23.02
CA ASP A 810 28.78 -8.67 23.92
C ASP A 810 29.15 -7.34 23.25
N TYR A 811 28.27 -6.84 22.36
CA TYR A 811 28.47 -5.55 21.72
C TYR A 811 28.37 -4.44 22.76
N ARG A 812 29.49 -3.71 22.95
CA ARG A 812 29.59 -2.65 23.94
C ARG A 812 29.07 -1.33 23.38
N HIS A 813 28.04 -0.80 24.04
CA HIS A 813 27.64 0.59 23.86
C HIS A 813 28.12 1.40 25.05
N GLU A 814 29.05 2.31 24.80
CA GLU A 814 29.43 3.33 25.78
C GLU A 814 28.28 4.33 25.98
N ILE A 815 27.89 4.56 27.23
CA ILE A 815 26.78 5.44 27.58
C ILE A 815 27.31 6.56 28.45
N GLY A 816 27.27 7.78 27.93
CA GLY A 816 27.75 8.97 28.63
C GLY A 816 29.28 9.11 28.67
N ASN A 817 29.75 10.11 29.41
CA ASN A 817 31.15 10.56 29.42
C ASN A 817 31.93 10.10 30.66
N ASN A 818 31.49 9.04 31.35
CA ASN A 818 32.03 8.64 32.65
C ASN A 818 32.47 7.16 32.65
N SER A 819 33.52 6.90 33.44
CA SER A 819 34.32 5.68 33.63
C SER A 819 33.56 4.42 34.13
N SER A 820 32.26 4.30 33.86
CA SER A 820 31.36 3.32 34.49
C SER A 820 31.17 2.00 33.71
N GLY A 821 31.90 1.79 32.62
CA GLY A 821 31.74 0.61 31.76
C GLY A 821 30.45 0.65 30.91
N GLY A 822 30.56 0.50 29.59
CA GLY A 822 29.41 0.50 28.68
C GLY A 822 28.45 -0.67 28.91
N PHE A 823 27.19 -0.53 28.46
CA PHE A 823 26.22 -1.62 28.42
C PHE A 823 26.60 -2.64 27.34
N LEU A 824 26.44 -3.94 27.66
CA LEU A 824 26.69 -5.03 26.72
C LEU A 824 25.37 -5.59 26.21
N TYR A 825 25.19 -5.51 24.89
CA TYR A 825 24.08 -6.17 24.21
C TYR A 825 24.42 -7.63 23.97
N ASN A 826 23.47 -8.52 24.28
CA ASN A 826 23.58 -9.94 23.98
C ASN A 826 22.22 -10.46 23.49
N ILE A 827 22.10 -10.71 22.19
CA ILE A 827 20.87 -11.16 21.52
C ILE A 827 21.25 -12.24 20.51
N GLN A 828 20.66 -13.43 20.62
CA GLN A 828 21.07 -14.60 19.83
C GLN A 828 19.95 -15.08 18.92
N ASP A 829 20.31 -15.90 17.93
CA ASP A 829 19.40 -16.62 17.03
C ASP A 829 18.48 -15.72 16.18
N ILE A 830 18.96 -14.53 15.84
CA ILE A 830 18.24 -13.55 15.01
C ILE A 830 18.07 -14.09 13.60
N ASP A 831 16.84 -14.06 13.07
CA ASP A 831 16.57 -14.49 11.71
C ASP A 831 17.08 -13.48 10.68
N VAL A 832 17.84 -13.97 9.70
CA VAL A 832 18.33 -13.19 8.56
C VAL A 832 17.69 -13.73 7.29
N LYS A 833 17.17 -12.84 6.45
CA LYS A 833 16.63 -13.16 5.13
C LYS A 833 17.18 -12.19 4.09
N GLY A 834 17.64 -12.72 2.97
CA GLY A 834 18.10 -11.89 1.87
C GLY A 834 18.04 -12.59 0.52
N GLN A 835 18.51 -11.88 -0.50
CA GLN A 835 18.52 -12.34 -1.88
C GLN A 835 19.74 -11.76 -2.61
N PHE A 836 20.19 -12.47 -3.63
CA PHE A 836 21.17 -12.01 -4.60
C PHE A 836 20.50 -11.35 -5.81
N PHE A 837 21.22 -10.47 -6.49
CA PHE A 837 20.73 -9.71 -7.64
C PHE A 837 21.81 -9.53 -8.70
N GLY A 838 21.37 -9.26 -9.94
CA GLY A 838 22.23 -9.05 -11.09
C GLY A 838 22.53 -10.32 -11.88
N THR A 839 23.24 -10.16 -12.99
CA THR A 839 23.70 -11.28 -13.82
C THR A 839 25.02 -11.76 -13.25
N ASN A 840 25.04 -12.94 -12.60
CA ASN A 840 26.17 -13.49 -11.82
C ASN A 840 26.26 -13.05 -10.34
N GLY A 841 25.11 -12.71 -9.74
CA GLY A 841 24.99 -12.40 -8.31
C GLY A 841 25.90 -11.26 -7.88
N GLU A 842 25.93 -10.17 -8.64
CA GLU A 842 26.82 -9.02 -8.43
C GLU A 842 26.49 -8.25 -7.15
N GLU A 843 25.25 -8.36 -6.66
CA GLU A 843 24.78 -7.67 -5.48
C GLU A 843 24.02 -8.63 -4.58
N LEU A 844 24.00 -8.35 -3.27
CA LEU A 844 23.11 -9.01 -2.32
C LEU A 844 22.50 -7.97 -1.39
N ALA A 845 21.29 -8.24 -0.92
CA ALA A 845 20.60 -7.41 0.05
C ALA A 845 19.75 -8.26 0.98
N GLY A 846 19.50 -7.75 2.17
CA GLY A 846 18.70 -8.47 3.15
C GLY A 846 18.29 -7.64 4.34
N GLN A 847 17.55 -8.30 5.21
CA GLN A 847 17.16 -7.79 6.51
C GLN A 847 17.36 -8.85 7.59
N LEU A 848 17.50 -8.39 8.82
CA LEU A 848 17.41 -9.20 10.02
C LEU A 848 16.44 -8.54 11.00
N GLN A 849 15.70 -9.36 11.75
CA GLN A 849 14.73 -8.87 12.73
C GLN A 849 14.59 -9.85 13.89
N TYR A 850 14.56 -9.32 15.10
CA TYR A 850 14.32 -10.05 16.33
C TYR A 850 13.40 -9.23 17.23
N ASP A 851 12.39 -9.88 17.78
CA ASP A 851 11.35 -9.24 18.57
C ASP A 851 10.93 -10.17 19.71
N LYS A 852 11.41 -9.87 20.93
CA LYS A 852 11.07 -10.64 22.13
C LYS A 852 10.75 -9.74 23.32
N GLY A 853 9.74 -10.15 24.09
CA GLY A 853 9.26 -9.51 25.31
C GLY A 853 8.78 -8.08 25.15
N ASP A 854 8.29 -7.46 26.20
CA ASP A 854 7.85 -6.06 26.18
C ASP A 854 8.50 -5.22 27.28
N GLY A 855 9.43 -5.81 28.04
CA GLY A 855 10.12 -5.17 29.15
C GLY A 855 9.28 -5.06 30.42
N ILE A 856 8.06 -5.62 30.42
CA ILE A 856 7.10 -5.60 31.53
C ILE A 856 6.73 -7.02 31.95
N ASN A 857 6.30 -7.83 31.00
CA ASN A 857 6.00 -9.25 31.23
C ASN A 857 7.27 -10.11 31.09
N ASP A 858 8.13 -9.73 30.14
CA ASP A 858 9.35 -10.42 29.78
C ASP A 858 10.47 -9.43 29.45
N THR A 859 11.71 -9.90 29.52
CA THR A 859 12.87 -9.10 29.10
C THR A 859 12.70 -8.65 27.66
N ALA A 860 12.94 -7.36 27.40
CA ALA A 860 12.82 -6.83 26.05
C ALA A 860 14.15 -7.03 25.32
N GLU A 861 14.12 -7.75 24.20
CA GLU A 861 15.26 -7.96 23.32
C GLU A 861 14.79 -7.72 21.90
N LYS A 862 15.18 -6.59 21.31
CA LYS A 862 14.81 -6.19 19.96
C LYS A 862 16.05 -5.88 19.16
N ALA A 863 16.09 -6.39 17.94
CA ALA A 863 17.12 -6.04 16.97
C ALA A 863 16.50 -5.96 15.58
N GLY A 864 17.02 -5.08 14.75
CA GLY A 864 16.60 -5.01 13.36
C GLY A 864 17.65 -4.30 12.52
N ALA A 865 17.96 -4.83 11.34
CA ALA A 865 18.83 -4.16 10.39
C ALA A 865 18.45 -4.48 8.94
N VAL A 866 18.77 -3.55 8.05
CA VAL A 866 18.75 -3.72 6.59
C VAL A 866 20.16 -3.50 6.05
N PHE A 867 20.54 -4.27 5.05
CA PHE A 867 21.88 -4.22 4.48
C PHE A 867 21.86 -4.47 2.97
N GLY A 868 22.89 -3.95 2.30
CA GLY A 868 23.13 -4.20 0.88
C GLY A 868 24.62 -4.12 0.57
N ALA A 869 25.10 -5.09 -0.20
CA ALA A 869 26.51 -5.27 -0.51
C ALA A 869 26.73 -5.66 -1.98
N VAL A 870 27.90 -5.30 -2.50
CA VAL A 870 28.32 -5.59 -3.87
C VAL A 870 29.49 -6.55 -3.85
N LYS A 871 29.52 -7.45 -4.83
CA LYS A 871 30.58 -8.43 -5.07
C LYS A 871 31.89 -7.70 -5.36
N GLU A 872 32.96 -8.06 -4.67
CA GLU A 872 34.30 -7.59 -5.03
C GLU A 872 34.70 -8.12 -6.41
N THR A 873 35.10 -7.22 -7.29
CA THR A 873 35.77 -7.56 -8.54
C THR A 873 37.27 -7.64 -8.25
N LYS A 874 37.86 -8.82 -8.48
CA LYS A 874 39.32 -9.02 -8.40
C LYS A 874 40.03 -8.43 -9.60
#